data_AF-A0A7C3U8X6-F1
#
_entry.id   AF-A0A7C3U8X6-F1
#
_cell.length_a   1.000
_cell.length_b   1.000
_cell.length_c   1.000
_cell.angle_alpha   90.00
_cell.angle_beta   90.00
_cell.angle_gamma   90.00
#
_symmetry.space_group_name_H-M   'P 1'
#
loop_
_entity.id
_entity.type
_entity.pdbx_description
1 polymer ?
#
loop_
_entity_poly.entity_id
_entity_poly.type
_entity_poly.pdbx_seq_one_letter_code
_entity_poly.pdbx_strand_id
1 'polypeptide(L)'
;METKTGMPTLEPGARPIEENQKEEILSLLDAEIPEDQRERELKEELQKDGDRLFEGDFLEQLKKLHPQQRLRLMAESAGHIYVGADDFKQYFRAFPEDAKLVDLLVTNPRFNDSDNGYLKYILGCKVLESAAKTIPGRWQELVEEVQKDPRNRLGHQLPNYLAVSARSKLAREALLDDYKRDYNRQFGRFGPIAQLFKKYLDRTEQIVNGLDWGYVQPEEEVFNQTEFKNLAAADQRDFLKEVIIYCHRAIVFHEVHNSSFDEKMRLGYPILDNQRIFTDRWLHSIIYATQHPSAVMGLAKYHFAFKTNYTAFADGRPADETGYEKTIAASISKLAECGDSASIDFLLKFWGKNRDPAYGPAIAETISKIDAQAGVSAVLNELATASEPQDQRRLLSLLYRLELGQIGISEEGLNYLGQRFDLGEYNHPQNFAQRITADGKVGIFDQSRALAGFIQLEREDFQQPSRRAIKKAMMTITQELLFYSKADETPEEARLREKILNNFCQKYFETFLHLFPQESNLHFNNLNLREQGWVLLYLDQADDEERKKFFDFASQFGEEGLRSLIAMEYGSQKADEVLNIGAELPLPQARLFFEHFSRLVTLAEEFGAKWESFSPENPFINPRHLCAQVTEAILRKTVDFLQAVKEVKRQTLTLAELTAAMQEFAFVLDQLTEAIASQGESFQVQRKILDQPSHSTTWILVDNAHGWQVNLTVRPEKGTTIIKNKKTGERKSIATQPGIRADFVWPDKKRFGLRLDLDPHFKDEQFPHGRLSLDIGSRDSLIASLLDRISPEGGHHNILSFSPELSSPAVFGQICRNLNAFLAGRLASG
;
A
#
# COMPACT_ATOMS: atom_id res chain seq x y z
N MET A 1 71.62 9.79 -15.30
CA MET A 1 70.77 8.85 -16.06
C MET A 1 69.34 9.21 -15.73
N GLU A 2 68.73 9.91 -16.67
CA GLU A 2 67.41 10.53 -16.59
C GLU A 2 66.32 9.47 -16.75
N THR A 3 65.36 9.43 -15.82
CA THR A 3 64.07 8.77 -16.02
C THR A 3 63.09 9.79 -16.58
N LYS A 4 62.79 9.66 -17.88
CA LYS A 4 61.78 10.46 -18.59
C LYS A 4 60.39 10.14 -18.04
N THR A 5 59.85 11.01 -17.20
CA THR A 5 58.42 11.14 -16.92
C THR A 5 57.81 12.11 -17.94
N GLY A 6 57.16 11.57 -18.96
CA GLY A 6 56.33 12.33 -19.90
C GLY A 6 54.89 11.87 -19.78
N MET A 7 54.15 12.39 -18.79
CA MET A 7 52.68 12.43 -18.90
C MET A 7 52.32 13.64 -19.78
N PRO A 8 51.41 13.50 -20.76
CA PRO A 8 50.87 14.66 -21.44
C PRO A 8 50.00 15.42 -20.44
N THR A 9 50.42 16.64 -20.11
CA THR A 9 49.54 17.65 -19.51
C THR A 9 48.34 17.84 -20.42
N LEU A 10 47.14 17.47 -19.94
CA LEU A 10 45.89 17.92 -20.50
C LEU A 10 45.85 19.45 -20.33
N GLU A 11 45.94 20.19 -21.43
CA GLU A 11 45.67 21.62 -21.41
C GLU A 11 44.21 21.86 -20.97
N PRO A 12 43.95 22.71 -19.97
CA PRO A 12 42.60 23.19 -19.69
C PRO A 12 42.29 24.28 -20.72
N GLY A 13 41.61 23.92 -21.81
CA GLY A 13 41.47 24.80 -22.96
C GLY A 13 40.25 24.54 -23.83
N ALA A 14 39.06 24.69 -23.28
CA ALA A 14 37.92 25.17 -24.07
C ALA A 14 37.29 26.32 -23.27
N ARG A 15 37.30 27.52 -23.87
CA ARG A 15 36.70 28.73 -23.29
C ARG A 15 35.17 28.60 -23.27
N PRO A 16 34.48 29.30 -22.35
CA PRO A 16 33.02 29.48 -22.43
C PRO A 16 32.60 29.92 -23.84
N ILE A 17 31.39 29.55 -24.27
CA ILE A 17 30.82 29.93 -25.58
C ILE A 17 31.09 31.41 -25.81
N GLU A 18 31.92 31.73 -26.81
CA GLU A 18 32.25 33.11 -27.13
C GLU A 18 30.97 33.86 -27.50
N GLU A 19 30.83 35.12 -27.07
CA GLU A 19 29.61 35.93 -27.23
C GLU A 19 29.09 35.92 -28.69
N ASN A 20 30.01 35.89 -29.66
CA ASN A 20 29.70 35.81 -31.10
C ASN A 20 29.07 34.47 -31.52
N GLN A 21 29.50 33.34 -30.93
CA GLN A 21 28.89 32.03 -31.18
C GLN A 21 27.50 31.94 -30.55
N LYS A 22 27.30 32.62 -29.42
CA LYS A 22 26.00 32.73 -28.77
C LYS A 22 25.02 33.49 -29.67
N GLU A 23 25.41 34.62 -30.25
CA GLU A 23 24.56 35.37 -31.19
C GLU A 23 24.22 34.59 -32.46
N GLU A 24 25.18 33.83 -33.01
CA GLU A 24 24.93 32.96 -34.17
C GLU A 24 23.90 31.86 -33.85
N ILE A 25 24.04 31.19 -32.70
CA ILE A 25 23.08 30.16 -32.25
C ILE A 25 21.71 30.79 -31.91
N LEU A 26 21.68 32.00 -31.33
CA LEU A 26 20.44 32.75 -31.09
C LEU A 26 19.74 33.08 -32.41
N SER A 27 20.49 33.49 -33.45
CA SER A 27 19.93 33.74 -34.78
C SER A 27 19.34 32.49 -35.42
N LEU A 28 19.94 31.32 -35.16
CA LEU A 28 19.40 30.02 -35.58
C LEU A 28 18.14 29.62 -34.80
N LEU A 29 17.86 30.18 -33.63
CA LEU A 29 16.63 29.93 -32.85
C LEU A 29 15.53 30.97 -33.14
N ASP A 30 15.92 32.19 -33.51
CA ASP A 30 15.02 33.30 -33.86
C ASP A 30 14.48 33.20 -35.30
N ALA A 31 15.08 32.38 -36.17
CA ALA A 31 14.61 32.18 -37.53
C ALA A 31 13.24 31.47 -37.54
N GLU A 32 12.19 32.09 -38.08
CA GLU A 32 10.93 31.38 -38.34
C GLU A 32 11.13 30.43 -39.53
N ILE A 33 11.31 29.13 -39.23
CA ILE A 33 11.36 28.08 -40.25
C ILE A 33 10.02 27.35 -40.28
N PRO A 34 9.20 27.55 -41.33
CA PRO A 34 7.95 26.82 -41.51
C PRO A 34 8.21 25.32 -41.51
N GLU A 35 7.27 24.57 -40.93
CA GLU A 35 7.27 23.12 -41.02
C GLU A 35 7.05 22.71 -42.48
N ASP A 36 8.05 22.04 -43.07
CA ASP A 36 7.96 21.53 -44.43
C ASP A 36 7.33 20.13 -44.47
N GLN A 37 7.01 19.66 -45.68
CA GLN A 37 6.39 18.34 -45.86
C GLN A 37 7.28 17.21 -45.32
N ARG A 38 8.60 17.34 -45.42
CA ARG A 38 9.53 16.30 -45.01
C ARG A 38 9.61 16.19 -43.49
N GLU A 39 9.62 17.32 -42.80
CA GLU A 39 9.51 17.38 -41.36
C GLU A 39 8.20 16.75 -40.87
N ARG A 40 7.06 17.02 -41.52
CA ARG A 40 5.78 16.38 -41.20
C ARG A 40 5.82 14.86 -41.32
N GLU A 41 6.37 14.35 -42.43
CA GLU A 41 6.53 12.90 -42.64
C GLU A 41 7.34 12.25 -41.52
N LEU A 42 8.48 12.86 -41.16
CA LEU A 42 9.35 12.36 -40.10
C LEU A 42 8.70 12.48 -38.71
N LYS A 43 7.93 13.54 -38.48
CA LYS A 43 7.16 13.73 -37.25
C LYS A 43 6.08 12.67 -37.10
N GLU A 44 5.36 12.34 -38.16
CA GLU A 44 4.37 11.25 -38.16
C GLU A 44 5.01 9.88 -37.90
N GLU A 45 6.25 9.66 -38.33
CA GLU A 45 7.02 8.46 -38.00
C GLU A 45 7.37 8.41 -36.50
N LEU A 46 7.83 9.53 -35.93
CA LEU A 46 8.15 9.62 -34.50
C LEU A 46 6.92 9.50 -33.61
N GLN A 47 5.78 10.07 -34.01
CA GLN A 47 4.50 9.91 -33.30
C GLN A 47 4.08 8.44 -33.17
N LYS A 48 4.50 7.58 -34.09
CA LYS A 48 4.26 6.13 -34.05
C LYS A 48 5.30 5.42 -33.20
N ASP A 49 6.58 5.77 -33.35
CA ASP A 49 7.67 5.21 -32.53
C ASP A 49 8.79 6.24 -32.32
N GLY A 50 8.89 6.75 -31.10
CA GLY A 50 9.89 7.74 -30.70
C GLY A 50 11.32 7.20 -30.76
N ASP A 51 11.53 5.89 -30.68
CA ASP A 51 12.88 5.29 -30.77
C ASP A 51 13.46 5.41 -32.19
N ARG A 52 12.62 5.64 -33.21
CA ARG A 52 13.11 5.83 -34.59
C ARG A 52 14.12 6.95 -34.69
N LEU A 53 14.05 7.96 -33.82
CA LEU A 53 15.03 9.05 -33.76
C LEU A 53 16.48 8.55 -33.68
N PHE A 54 16.70 7.38 -33.06
CA PHE A 54 18.03 6.83 -32.79
C PHE A 54 18.47 5.77 -33.83
N GLU A 55 17.62 5.44 -34.80
CA GLU A 55 17.95 4.47 -35.85
C GLU A 55 18.88 5.08 -36.90
N GLY A 56 19.84 4.29 -37.40
CA GLY A 56 20.88 4.80 -38.31
C GLY A 56 20.32 5.40 -39.60
N ASP A 57 19.32 4.77 -40.20
CA ASP A 57 18.65 5.27 -41.41
C ASP A 57 17.82 6.53 -41.15
N PHE A 58 17.22 6.67 -39.97
CA PHE A 58 16.52 7.89 -39.56
C PHE A 58 17.52 9.04 -39.34
N LEU A 59 18.64 8.79 -38.64
CA LEU A 59 19.71 9.77 -38.46
C LEU A 59 20.27 10.27 -39.79
N GLU A 60 20.42 9.40 -40.81
CA GLU A 60 20.82 9.84 -42.16
C GLU A 60 19.81 10.79 -42.81
N GLN A 61 18.50 10.59 -42.56
CA GLN A 61 17.46 11.48 -43.06
C GLN A 61 17.50 12.86 -42.39
N LEU A 62 17.87 12.92 -41.11
CA LEU A 62 17.97 14.18 -40.35
C LEU A 62 19.11 15.09 -40.81
N LYS A 63 20.18 14.55 -41.43
CA LYS A 63 21.32 15.35 -41.93
C LYS A 63 20.92 16.45 -42.93
N LYS A 64 19.78 16.28 -43.60
CA LYS A 64 19.27 17.22 -44.59
C LYS A 64 18.39 18.32 -44.00
N LEU A 65 18.04 18.22 -42.72
CA LEU A 65 17.16 19.15 -42.04
C LEU A 65 17.93 20.27 -41.35
N HIS A 66 17.30 21.43 -41.24
CA HIS A 66 17.81 22.53 -40.44
C HIS A 66 17.82 22.15 -38.94
N PRO A 67 18.81 22.61 -38.14
CA PRO A 67 18.89 22.28 -36.71
C PRO A 67 17.59 22.53 -35.91
N GLN A 68 16.85 23.60 -36.21
CA GLN A 68 15.53 23.84 -35.58
C GLN A 68 14.51 22.73 -35.84
N GLN A 69 14.44 22.22 -37.07
CA GLN A 69 13.53 21.13 -37.41
C GLN A 69 13.94 19.86 -36.65
N ARG A 70 15.25 19.61 -36.55
CA ARG A 70 15.77 18.50 -35.75
C ARG A 70 15.46 18.65 -34.26
N LEU A 71 15.51 19.86 -33.69
CA LEU A 71 15.09 20.12 -32.30
C LEU A 71 13.61 19.83 -32.09
N ARG A 72 12.73 20.18 -33.05
CA ARG A 72 11.29 19.85 -32.97
C ARG A 72 11.05 18.35 -33.02
N LEU A 73 11.74 17.64 -33.91
CA LEU A 73 11.68 16.16 -33.99
C LEU A 73 12.25 15.48 -32.73
N MET A 74 13.33 16.03 -32.18
CA MET A 74 13.91 15.57 -30.91
C MET A 74 12.92 15.71 -29.75
N ALA A 75 12.21 16.83 -29.69
CA ALA A 75 11.17 17.07 -28.70
C ALA A 75 9.95 16.14 -28.89
N GLU A 76 9.57 15.86 -30.14
CA GLU A 76 8.52 14.88 -30.45
C GLU A 76 8.89 13.50 -29.88
N SER A 77 10.10 13.00 -30.17
CA SER A 77 10.62 11.75 -29.61
C SER A 77 10.69 11.79 -28.08
N ALA A 78 11.19 12.88 -27.49
CA ALA A 78 11.24 13.06 -26.05
C ALA A 78 9.84 13.03 -25.38
N GLY A 79 8.79 13.42 -26.11
CA GLY A 79 7.40 13.34 -25.65
C GLY A 79 6.94 11.91 -25.33
N HIS A 80 7.59 10.89 -25.89
CA HIS A 80 7.28 9.48 -25.60
C HIS A 80 7.79 9.07 -24.22
N ILE A 81 6.92 8.51 -23.39
CA ILE A 81 7.25 8.12 -22.01
C ILE A 81 8.41 7.11 -21.93
N TYR A 82 8.54 6.22 -22.91
CA TYR A 82 9.57 5.18 -22.98
C TYR A 82 10.91 5.66 -23.57
N VAL A 83 10.98 6.89 -24.08
CA VAL A 83 12.24 7.52 -24.50
C VAL A 83 12.83 8.18 -23.27
N GLY A 84 13.91 7.59 -22.76
CA GLY A 84 14.63 8.03 -21.59
C GLY A 84 15.80 8.94 -21.95
N ALA A 85 16.31 9.66 -20.95
CA ALA A 85 17.36 10.64 -21.21
C ALA A 85 18.67 10.05 -21.76
N ASP A 86 18.96 8.79 -21.46
CA ASP A 86 20.17 8.12 -21.94
C ASP A 86 20.11 7.73 -23.43
N ASP A 87 18.93 7.65 -24.03
CA ASP A 87 18.76 7.27 -25.45
C ASP A 87 19.36 8.34 -26.39
N PHE A 88 19.31 9.63 -25.98
CA PHE A 88 19.84 10.76 -26.78
C PHE A 88 21.36 10.79 -26.92
N LYS A 89 22.11 9.93 -26.20
CA LYS A 89 23.57 9.82 -26.35
C LYS A 89 23.97 9.48 -27.79
N GLN A 90 23.20 8.60 -28.45
CA GLN A 90 23.48 8.22 -29.83
C GLN A 90 23.18 9.37 -30.80
N TYR A 91 22.08 10.10 -30.56
CA TYR A 91 21.72 11.27 -31.35
C TYR A 91 22.85 12.32 -31.34
N PHE A 92 23.35 12.69 -30.16
CA PHE A 92 24.39 13.72 -30.05
C PHE A 92 25.77 13.29 -30.55
N ARG A 93 26.01 11.99 -30.77
CA ARG A 93 27.18 11.53 -31.52
C ARG A 93 27.06 11.84 -33.01
N ALA A 94 25.85 11.80 -33.56
CA ALA A 94 25.59 12.12 -34.96
C ALA A 94 25.50 13.64 -35.20
N PHE A 95 24.95 14.38 -34.23
CA PHE A 95 24.72 15.84 -34.31
C PHE A 95 25.26 16.56 -33.06
N PRO A 96 26.59 16.64 -32.87
CA PRO A 96 27.18 17.29 -31.70
C PRO A 96 26.89 18.79 -31.60
N GLU A 97 26.59 19.44 -32.73
CA GLU A 97 26.19 20.86 -32.78
C GLU A 97 24.82 21.11 -32.12
N ASP A 98 23.91 20.13 -32.19
CA ASP A 98 22.57 20.24 -31.60
C ASP A 98 22.62 20.22 -30.07
N ALA A 99 23.68 19.63 -29.48
CA ALA A 99 23.87 19.66 -28.04
C ALA A 99 24.01 21.10 -27.50
N LYS A 100 24.71 21.97 -28.25
CA LYS A 100 24.88 23.39 -27.89
C LYS A 100 23.58 24.17 -28.02
N LEU A 101 22.76 23.84 -29.02
CA LEU A 101 21.45 24.41 -29.22
C LEU A 101 20.50 24.07 -28.07
N VAL A 102 20.47 22.80 -27.64
CA VAL A 102 19.66 22.36 -26.48
C VAL A 102 20.13 23.05 -25.20
N ASP A 103 21.44 23.07 -24.92
CA ASP A 103 21.99 23.75 -23.75
C ASP A 103 21.58 25.23 -23.74
N LEU A 104 21.74 25.95 -24.86
CA LEU A 104 21.37 27.36 -24.95
C LEU A 104 19.85 27.57 -24.80
N LEU A 105 19.02 26.78 -25.47
CA LEU A 105 17.57 26.92 -25.43
C LEU A 105 17.02 26.73 -24.01
N VAL A 106 17.54 25.71 -23.30
CA VAL A 106 17.06 25.38 -21.96
C VAL A 106 17.64 26.34 -20.92
N THR A 107 18.91 26.72 -21.03
CA THR A 107 19.59 27.50 -19.99
C THR A 107 19.46 29.02 -20.14
N ASN A 108 19.15 29.51 -21.35
CA ASN A 108 19.08 30.94 -21.61
C ASN A 108 17.73 31.54 -21.17
N PRO A 109 17.73 32.61 -20.34
CA PRO A 109 16.51 33.28 -19.92
C PRO A 109 15.70 33.95 -21.04
N ARG A 110 16.31 34.23 -22.19
CA ARG A 110 15.66 34.90 -23.34
C ARG A 110 14.53 34.06 -23.96
N PHE A 111 14.61 32.75 -23.88
CA PHE A 111 13.59 31.82 -24.43
C PHE A 111 12.53 31.43 -23.39
N ASN A 112 12.14 32.35 -22.51
CA ASN A 112 11.20 32.10 -21.41
C ASN A 112 9.74 32.48 -21.72
N ASP A 113 9.43 32.98 -22.91
CA ASP A 113 8.07 33.38 -23.30
C ASP A 113 7.18 32.16 -23.64
N SER A 114 5.86 32.34 -23.51
CA SER A 114 4.81 31.30 -23.53
C SER A 114 4.85 30.35 -24.73
N ASP A 115 5.39 30.80 -25.86
CA ASP A 115 5.23 30.13 -27.15
C ASP A 115 6.11 28.87 -27.29
N ASN A 116 7.16 28.75 -26.47
CA ASN A 116 8.09 27.59 -26.47
C ASN A 116 8.12 26.83 -25.14
N GLY A 117 7.16 27.06 -24.24
CA GLY A 117 7.17 26.52 -22.88
C GLY A 117 7.25 24.98 -22.81
N TYR A 118 6.45 24.29 -23.63
CA TYR A 118 6.44 22.82 -23.68
C TYR A 118 7.74 22.26 -24.27
N LEU A 119 8.21 22.84 -25.38
CA LEU A 119 9.46 22.45 -26.06
C LEU A 119 10.66 22.56 -25.11
N LYS A 120 10.78 23.70 -24.42
CA LYS A 120 11.83 23.93 -23.44
C LYS A 120 11.74 22.94 -22.27
N TYR A 121 10.54 22.71 -21.75
CA TYR A 121 10.32 21.78 -20.65
C TYR A 121 10.74 20.36 -21.03
N ILE A 122 10.26 19.82 -22.16
CA ILE A 122 10.54 18.43 -22.53
C ILE A 122 12.03 18.21 -22.86
N LEU A 123 12.66 19.16 -23.55
CA LEU A 123 14.09 19.11 -23.82
C LEU A 123 14.91 19.27 -22.54
N GLY A 124 14.50 20.14 -21.63
CA GLY A 124 15.12 20.26 -20.31
C GLY A 124 15.06 18.95 -19.53
N CYS A 125 13.86 18.37 -19.41
CA CYS A 125 13.59 17.17 -18.63
C CYS A 125 14.25 15.90 -19.19
N LYS A 126 14.35 15.74 -20.52
CA LYS A 126 14.73 14.46 -21.12
C LYS A 126 15.98 14.50 -21.99
N VAL A 127 16.49 15.68 -22.34
CA VAL A 127 17.56 15.80 -23.33
C VAL A 127 18.78 16.52 -22.77
N LEU A 128 18.57 17.57 -21.95
CA LEU A 128 19.63 18.46 -21.47
C LEU A 128 20.82 17.71 -20.86
N GLU A 129 20.58 16.68 -20.05
CA GLU A 129 21.65 15.92 -19.42
C GLU A 129 22.60 15.28 -20.45
N SER A 130 22.04 14.64 -21.48
CA SER A 130 22.83 14.03 -22.56
C SER A 130 23.51 15.07 -23.45
N ALA A 131 22.84 16.20 -23.71
CA ALA A 131 23.43 17.33 -24.43
C ALA A 131 24.63 17.92 -23.68
N ALA A 132 24.45 18.27 -22.41
CA ALA A 132 25.48 18.84 -21.56
C ALA A 132 26.68 17.89 -21.37
N LYS A 133 26.45 16.57 -21.25
CA LYS A 133 27.52 15.57 -21.17
C LYS A 133 28.30 15.41 -22.47
N THR A 134 27.73 15.83 -23.61
CA THR A 134 28.43 15.83 -24.91
C THR A 134 29.38 17.03 -25.03
N ILE A 135 29.10 18.12 -24.34
CA ILE A 135 29.92 19.34 -24.35
C ILE A 135 31.01 19.22 -23.26
N PRO A 136 32.31 19.30 -23.61
CA PRO A 136 33.39 19.16 -22.63
C PRO A 136 33.26 20.13 -21.44
N GLY A 137 33.24 19.60 -20.22
CA GLY A 137 33.18 20.38 -18.98
C GLY A 137 31.80 20.98 -18.62
N ARG A 138 30.86 21.03 -19.57
CA ARG A 138 29.58 21.75 -19.38
C ARG A 138 28.68 21.13 -18.32
N TRP A 139 28.66 19.81 -18.22
CA TRP A 139 27.87 19.14 -17.18
C TRP A 139 28.34 19.52 -15.76
N GLN A 140 29.65 19.57 -15.54
CA GLN A 140 30.22 19.99 -14.26
C GLN A 140 29.87 21.46 -13.96
N GLU A 141 29.99 22.34 -14.97
CA GLU A 141 29.61 23.75 -14.84
C GLU A 141 28.14 23.92 -14.44
N LEU A 142 27.22 23.20 -15.11
CA LEU A 142 25.78 23.26 -14.79
C LEU A 142 25.49 22.81 -13.36
N VAL A 143 26.15 21.74 -12.90
CA VAL A 143 26.01 21.26 -11.52
C VAL A 143 26.55 22.30 -10.53
N GLU A 144 27.69 22.92 -10.82
CA GLU A 144 28.28 23.97 -9.99
C GLU A 144 27.43 25.26 -9.97
N GLU A 145 26.85 25.67 -11.09
CA GLU A 145 25.97 26.85 -11.21
C GLU A 145 24.74 26.71 -10.30
N VAL A 146 24.12 25.53 -10.27
CA VAL A 146 22.99 25.21 -9.39
C VAL A 146 23.38 25.24 -7.91
N GLN A 147 24.58 24.73 -7.59
CA GLN A 147 25.08 24.72 -6.21
C GLN A 147 25.45 26.12 -5.69
N LYS A 148 25.98 26.99 -6.56
CA LYS A 148 26.45 28.33 -6.20
C LYS A 148 25.32 29.34 -6.00
N ASP A 149 24.25 29.27 -6.79
CA ASP A 149 23.09 30.16 -6.65
C ASP A 149 21.75 29.42 -6.87
N PRO A 150 21.26 28.71 -5.85
CA PRO A 150 19.99 27.98 -5.93
C PRO A 150 18.77 28.90 -6.07
N ARG A 151 18.91 30.23 -5.94
CA ARG A 151 17.82 31.21 -6.09
C ARG A 151 17.74 31.79 -7.51
N ASN A 152 18.76 31.56 -8.35
CA ASN A 152 18.65 31.86 -9.77
C ASN A 152 17.59 30.94 -10.39
N ARG A 153 16.84 31.44 -11.39
CA ARG A 153 15.72 30.73 -12.02
C ARG A 153 16.16 29.39 -12.64
N LEU A 154 17.37 29.34 -13.18
CA LEU A 154 18.00 28.10 -13.64
C LEU A 154 18.26 27.13 -12.47
N GLY A 155 18.71 27.66 -11.32
CA GLY A 155 18.84 26.94 -10.06
C GLY A 155 17.52 26.35 -9.53
N HIS A 156 16.37 26.95 -9.87
CA HIS A 156 15.04 26.40 -9.53
C HIS A 156 14.52 25.37 -10.55
N GLN A 157 14.75 25.57 -11.85
CA GLN A 157 14.21 24.68 -12.90
C GLN A 157 15.07 23.44 -13.14
N LEU A 158 16.39 23.58 -13.11
CA LEU A 158 17.32 22.51 -13.44
C LEU A 158 17.19 21.30 -12.49
N PRO A 159 17.05 21.45 -11.16
CA PRO A 159 16.79 20.30 -10.28
C PRO A 159 15.54 19.51 -10.69
N ASN A 160 14.45 20.19 -11.06
CA ASN A 160 13.23 19.53 -11.53
C ASN A 160 13.46 18.77 -12.85
N TYR A 161 14.17 19.39 -13.80
CA TYR A 161 14.53 18.73 -15.06
C TYR A 161 15.38 17.48 -14.82
N LEU A 162 16.37 17.56 -13.93
CA LEU A 162 17.23 16.42 -13.61
C LEU A 162 16.47 15.32 -12.86
N ALA A 163 15.52 15.67 -12.00
CA ALA A 163 14.66 14.70 -11.33
C ALA A 163 13.77 13.96 -12.34
N VAL A 164 13.17 14.67 -13.31
CA VAL A 164 12.42 14.02 -14.40
C VAL A 164 13.35 13.20 -15.30
N SER A 165 14.55 13.70 -15.60
CA SER A 165 15.56 12.97 -16.39
C SER A 165 15.90 11.62 -15.74
N ALA A 166 16.22 11.63 -14.45
CA ALA A 166 16.53 10.42 -13.69
C ALA A 166 15.39 9.38 -13.75
N ARG A 167 14.15 9.84 -13.55
CA ARG A 167 12.95 8.98 -13.62
C ARG A 167 12.65 8.47 -15.02
N SER A 168 12.83 9.30 -16.04
CA SER A 168 12.61 8.93 -17.44
C SER A 168 13.49 7.76 -17.89
N LYS A 169 14.69 7.61 -17.32
CA LYS A 169 15.60 6.49 -17.60
C LYS A 169 15.04 5.16 -17.10
N LEU A 170 14.23 5.17 -16.04
CA LEU A 170 13.62 3.98 -15.44
C LEU A 170 12.27 3.63 -16.10
N ALA A 171 11.63 4.60 -16.75
CA ALA A 171 10.27 4.48 -17.28
C ALA A 171 10.12 3.31 -18.26
N ARG A 172 11.10 3.08 -19.14
CA ARG A 172 11.05 2.00 -20.14
C ARG A 172 10.89 0.63 -19.49
N GLU A 173 11.65 0.36 -18.43
CA GLU A 173 11.61 -0.92 -17.72
C GLU A 173 10.32 -1.09 -16.88
N ALA A 174 9.69 0.01 -16.49
CA ALA A 174 8.42 0.02 -15.76
C ALA A 174 7.19 -0.27 -16.64
N LEU A 175 7.29 -0.09 -17.96
CA LEU A 175 6.17 -0.27 -18.88
C LEU A 175 5.97 -1.75 -19.27
N LEU A 176 4.75 -2.08 -19.73
CA LEU A 176 4.42 -3.39 -20.31
C LEU A 176 4.82 -3.44 -21.78
N ASP A 177 5.39 -4.55 -22.27
CA ASP A 177 6.08 -4.70 -23.58
C ASP A 177 5.33 -4.25 -24.86
N ASP A 178 4.08 -3.80 -24.76
CA ASP A 178 3.27 -3.24 -25.85
C ASP A 178 3.14 -1.70 -25.80
N TYR A 179 3.95 -1.02 -24.98
CA TYR A 179 3.86 0.42 -24.71
C TYR A 179 4.09 1.35 -25.91
N LYS A 180 4.67 0.83 -27.00
CA LYS A 180 4.95 1.57 -28.24
C LYS A 180 3.73 1.75 -29.15
N ARG A 181 2.62 1.04 -28.90
CA ARG A 181 1.46 1.06 -29.78
C ARG A 181 0.73 2.41 -29.73
N ASP A 182 0.22 2.85 -30.87
CA ASP A 182 -0.70 4.00 -30.98
C ASP A 182 -2.06 3.64 -30.37
N TYR A 183 -2.36 4.20 -29.20
CA TYR A 183 -3.58 3.92 -28.46
C TYR A 183 -4.85 4.35 -29.20
N ASN A 184 -4.84 5.46 -29.93
CA ASN A 184 -6.04 5.87 -30.66
C ASN A 184 -6.39 4.82 -31.72
N ARG A 185 -5.36 4.27 -32.36
CA ARG A 185 -5.52 3.18 -33.33
C ARG A 185 -5.90 1.85 -32.68
N GLN A 186 -5.30 1.50 -31.54
CA GLN A 186 -5.61 0.27 -30.82
C GLN A 186 -7.02 0.27 -30.25
N PHE A 187 -7.42 1.35 -29.58
CA PHE A 187 -8.76 1.47 -29.05
C PHE A 187 -9.80 1.58 -30.18
N GLY A 188 -9.45 2.23 -31.30
CA GLY A 188 -10.32 2.35 -32.47
C GLY A 188 -10.87 1.01 -32.99
N ARG A 189 -10.15 -0.12 -32.79
CA ARG A 189 -10.62 -1.45 -33.22
C ARG A 189 -11.83 -1.96 -32.44
N PHE A 190 -12.07 -1.43 -31.23
CA PHE A 190 -13.20 -1.82 -30.39
C PHE A 190 -14.47 -0.97 -30.64
N GLY A 191 -14.42 -0.05 -31.60
CA GLY A 191 -15.59 0.68 -32.07
C GLY A 191 -16.28 1.51 -30.96
N PRO A 192 -17.61 1.39 -30.76
CA PRO A 192 -18.36 2.21 -29.81
C PRO A 192 -17.86 2.13 -28.35
N ILE A 193 -17.41 0.96 -27.89
CA ILE A 193 -16.97 0.81 -26.49
C ILE A 193 -15.72 1.64 -26.17
N ALA A 194 -14.84 1.85 -27.16
CA ALA A 194 -13.68 2.71 -27.00
C ALA A 194 -14.07 4.18 -26.83
N GLN A 195 -15.15 4.61 -27.47
CA GLN A 195 -15.67 5.97 -27.30
C GLN A 195 -16.30 6.15 -25.91
N LEU A 196 -17.01 5.13 -25.41
CA LEU A 196 -17.54 5.13 -24.04
C LEU A 196 -16.42 5.19 -23.01
N PHE A 197 -15.39 4.35 -23.17
CA PHE A 197 -14.24 4.36 -22.29
C PHE A 197 -13.51 5.71 -22.30
N LYS A 198 -13.32 6.32 -23.49
CA LYS A 198 -12.75 7.66 -23.59
C LYS A 198 -13.59 8.71 -22.85
N LYS A 199 -14.92 8.69 -22.99
CA LYS A 199 -15.80 9.61 -22.24
C LYS A 199 -15.70 9.42 -20.73
N TYR A 200 -15.62 8.17 -20.28
CA TYR A 200 -15.40 7.83 -18.88
C TYR A 200 -14.06 8.38 -18.38
N LEU A 201 -12.98 8.23 -19.14
CA LEU A 201 -11.68 8.81 -18.80
C LEU A 201 -11.71 10.34 -18.78
N ASP A 202 -12.30 10.99 -19.79
CA ASP A 202 -12.41 12.45 -19.85
C ASP A 202 -13.16 12.99 -18.62
N ARG A 203 -14.22 12.30 -18.19
CA ARG A 203 -14.98 12.65 -16.98
C ARG A 203 -14.18 12.39 -15.71
N THR A 204 -13.45 11.28 -15.66
CA THR A 204 -12.55 10.96 -14.55
C THR A 204 -11.49 12.04 -14.38
N GLU A 205 -10.90 12.52 -15.49
CA GLU A 205 -9.97 13.65 -15.48
C GLU A 205 -10.65 14.96 -15.07
N GLN A 206 -11.90 15.21 -15.46
CA GLN A 206 -12.65 16.38 -14.99
C GLN A 206 -12.88 16.36 -13.48
N ILE A 207 -13.21 15.19 -12.91
CA ILE A 207 -13.36 15.01 -11.47
C ILE A 207 -12.04 15.28 -10.76
N VAL A 208 -10.95 14.69 -11.25
CA VAL A 208 -9.58 14.90 -10.73
C VAL A 208 -9.20 16.38 -10.77
N ASN A 209 -9.51 17.09 -11.85
CA ASN A 209 -9.22 18.51 -11.97
C ASN A 209 -10.19 19.43 -11.19
N GLY A 210 -11.11 18.85 -10.39
CA GLY A 210 -12.12 19.58 -9.61
C GLY A 210 -13.16 20.32 -10.46
N LEU A 211 -13.33 19.89 -11.71
CA LEU A 211 -14.31 20.43 -12.67
C LEU A 211 -15.66 19.69 -12.61
N ASP A 212 -15.69 18.50 -12.01
CA ASP A 212 -16.89 17.70 -11.73
C ASP A 212 -16.82 17.15 -10.28
N TRP A 213 -17.96 16.95 -9.64
CA TRP A 213 -18.11 16.45 -8.26
C TRP A 213 -18.75 15.05 -8.21
N GLY A 214 -18.92 14.41 -9.36
CA GLY A 214 -19.50 13.07 -9.48
C GLY A 214 -18.59 11.94 -8.98
N TYR A 215 -19.21 10.80 -8.70
CA TYR A 215 -18.53 9.52 -8.51
C TYR A 215 -18.74 8.69 -9.77
N VAL A 216 -17.66 8.18 -10.37
CA VAL A 216 -17.71 7.36 -11.58
C VAL A 216 -17.20 5.95 -11.28
N GLN A 217 -17.88 4.94 -11.81
CA GLN A 217 -17.50 3.53 -11.69
C GLN A 217 -17.34 2.92 -13.08
N PRO A 218 -16.19 2.32 -13.41
CA PRO A 218 -15.95 1.76 -14.73
C PRO A 218 -16.91 0.59 -15.03
N GLU A 219 -17.34 -0.16 -14.01
CA GLU A 219 -18.34 -1.21 -14.15
C GLU A 219 -19.66 -0.64 -14.66
N GLU A 220 -20.15 0.44 -14.07
CA GLU A 220 -21.42 1.05 -14.45
C GLU A 220 -21.32 1.77 -15.79
N GLU A 221 -20.26 2.54 -16.01
CA GLU A 221 -20.14 3.42 -17.17
C GLU A 221 -19.58 2.75 -18.43
N VAL A 222 -18.91 1.60 -18.27
CA VAL A 222 -18.22 0.92 -19.38
C VAL A 222 -18.57 -0.56 -19.43
N PHE A 223 -18.29 -1.33 -18.37
CA PHE A 223 -18.30 -2.80 -18.46
C PHE A 223 -19.70 -3.44 -18.39
N ASN A 224 -20.69 -2.74 -17.82
CA ASN A 224 -22.08 -3.18 -17.80
C ASN A 224 -22.91 -2.66 -18.97
N GLN A 225 -22.34 -1.78 -19.79
CA GLN A 225 -22.97 -1.22 -20.97
C GLN A 225 -23.15 -2.28 -22.06
N THR A 226 -24.17 -2.10 -22.89
CA THR A 226 -24.53 -3.04 -23.95
C THR A 226 -23.40 -3.18 -24.98
N GLU A 227 -22.66 -2.11 -25.23
CA GLU A 227 -21.52 -2.06 -26.15
C GLU A 227 -20.42 -3.03 -25.74
N PHE A 228 -20.10 -3.14 -24.45
CA PHE A 228 -19.12 -4.10 -23.95
C PHE A 228 -19.68 -5.53 -24.01
N LYS A 229 -20.91 -5.73 -23.56
CA LYS A 229 -21.57 -7.04 -23.53
C LYS A 229 -21.75 -7.67 -24.92
N ASN A 230 -21.83 -6.84 -25.96
CA ASN A 230 -21.97 -7.28 -27.36
C ASN A 230 -20.66 -7.67 -28.04
N LEU A 231 -19.49 -7.37 -27.44
CA LEU A 231 -18.21 -7.82 -27.96
C LEU A 231 -18.09 -9.35 -27.83
N ALA A 232 -17.39 -9.99 -28.75
CA ALA A 232 -17.01 -11.40 -28.58
C ALA A 232 -16.07 -11.54 -27.36
N ALA A 233 -16.09 -12.69 -26.68
CA ALA A 233 -15.28 -12.89 -25.47
C ALA A 233 -13.77 -12.61 -25.68
N ALA A 234 -13.24 -12.95 -26.85
CA ALA A 234 -11.86 -12.62 -27.22
C ALA A 234 -11.62 -11.10 -27.32
N ASP A 235 -12.57 -10.35 -27.89
CA ASP A 235 -12.50 -8.89 -28.01
C ASP A 235 -12.72 -8.20 -26.66
N GLN A 236 -13.59 -8.75 -25.79
CA GLN A 236 -13.75 -8.28 -24.40
C GLN A 236 -12.45 -8.41 -23.64
N ARG A 237 -11.82 -9.59 -23.70
CA ARG A 237 -10.54 -9.87 -23.06
C ARG A 237 -9.44 -8.92 -23.57
N ASP A 238 -9.33 -8.78 -24.89
CA ASP A 238 -8.33 -7.91 -25.50
C ASP A 238 -8.58 -6.43 -25.12
N PHE A 239 -9.83 -5.98 -25.10
CA PHE A 239 -10.20 -4.64 -24.64
C PHE A 239 -9.78 -4.40 -23.18
N LEU A 240 -10.08 -5.32 -22.28
CA LEU A 240 -9.70 -5.20 -20.86
C LEU A 240 -8.19 -5.17 -20.66
N LYS A 241 -7.43 -5.97 -21.42
CA LYS A 241 -5.95 -5.91 -21.41
C LYS A 241 -5.43 -4.55 -21.88
N GLU A 242 -6.00 -4.00 -22.95
CA GLU A 242 -5.63 -2.66 -23.46
C GLU A 242 -5.99 -1.54 -22.46
N VAL A 243 -7.12 -1.67 -21.74
CA VAL A 243 -7.48 -0.76 -20.64
C VAL A 243 -6.43 -0.80 -19.52
N ILE A 244 -6.02 -2.00 -19.07
CA ILE A 244 -4.99 -2.15 -18.04
C ILE A 244 -3.65 -1.55 -18.52
N ILE A 245 -3.25 -1.81 -19.76
CA ILE A 245 -2.01 -1.27 -20.35
C ILE A 245 -2.05 0.27 -20.39
N TYR A 246 -3.18 0.84 -20.82
CA TYR A 246 -3.36 2.30 -20.88
C TYR A 246 -3.27 2.94 -19.49
N CYS A 247 -4.04 2.44 -18.52
CA CYS A 247 -4.06 2.98 -17.16
C CYS A 247 -2.69 2.82 -16.48
N HIS A 248 -2.02 1.68 -16.64
CA HIS A 248 -0.66 1.47 -16.13
C HIS A 248 0.33 2.48 -16.74
N ARG A 249 0.28 2.71 -18.05
CA ARG A 249 1.12 3.71 -18.72
C ARG A 249 0.82 5.13 -18.22
N ALA A 250 -0.44 5.46 -17.96
CA ALA A 250 -0.82 6.76 -17.42
C ALA A 250 -0.22 6.98 -16.01
N ILE A 251 -0.29 5.96 -15.14
CA ILE A 251 0.34 6.01 -13.81
C ILE A 251 1.85 6.21 -13.93
N VAL A 252 2.55 5.41 -14.77
CA VAL A 252 3.99 5.58 -15.02
C VAL A 252 4.30 6.98 -15.57
N PHE A 253 3.47 7.52 -16.46
CA PHE A 253 3.63 8.88 -16.98
C PHE A 253 3.54 9.93 -15.86
N HIS A 254 2.56 9.80 -14.97
CA HIS A 254 2.43 10.67 -13.80
C HIS A 254 3.64 10.53 -12.87
N GLU A 255 4.12 9.31 -12.60
CA GLU A 255 5.31 9.11 -11.75
C GLU A 255 6.57 9.75 -12.33
N VAL A 256 6.75 9.74 -13.65
CA VAL A 256 7.92 10.35 -14.29
C VAL A 256 7.91 11.88 -14.22
N HIS A 257 6.74 12.51 -14.35
CA HIS A 257 6.64 13.97 -14.49
C HIS A 257 6.22 14.70 -13.22
N ASN A 258 5.68 14.00 -12.20
CA ASN A 258 5.23 14.62 -10.96
C ASN A 258 6.38 14.78 -9.95
N SER A 259 6.79 16.00 -9.61
CA SER A 259 7.90 16.28 -8.68
C SER A 259 7.79 15.62 -7.31
N SER A 260 6.62 15.11 -6.92
CA SER A 260 6.45 14.35 -5.67
C SER A 260 7.17 12.99 -5.64
N PHE A 261 7.62 12.45 -6.78
CA PHE A 261 8.42 11.22 -6.83
C PHE A 261 9.92 11.54 -6.95
N ASP A 262 10.72 11.10 -5.97
CA ASP A 262 12.19 11.23 -5.97
C ASP A 262 12.86 9.90 -5.59
N GLU A 263 14.08 9.70 -6.06
CA GLU A 263 14.92 8.51 -5.93
C GLU A 263 15.07 8.02 -4.48
N LYS A 264 14.97 8.90 -3.48
CA LYS A 264 14.93 8.49 -2.07
C LYS A 264 13.79 7.53 -1.73
N MET A 265 12.70 7.51 -2.52
CA MET A 265 11.63 6.51 -2.40
C MET A 265 12.12 5.08 -2.65
N ARG A 266 13.17 4.89 -3.47
CA ARG A 266 13.79 3.58 -3.73
C ARG A 266 14.35 2.93 -2.46
N LEU A 267 14.74 3.75 -1.48
CA LEU A 267 15.30 3.29 -0.20
C LEU A 267 14.23 3.13 0.89
N GLY A 268 12.94 3.32 0.56
CA GLY A 268 11.86 3.31 1.56
C GLY A 268 11.89 4.53 2.49
N TYR A 269 12.63 5.58 2.16
CA TYR A 269 12.62 6.85 2.90
C TYR A 269 11.67 7.84 2.22
N PRO A 270 10.57 8.21 2.86
CA PRO A 270 9.82 9.41 2.50
C PRO A 270 10.74 10.67 2.56
N ILE A 271 10.46 11.65 1.72
CA ILE A 271 11.32 12.81 1.51
C ILE A 271 10.78 13.97 2.31
N LEU A 272 11.62 14.43 3.22
CA LEU A 272 11.54 15.73 3.87
C LEU A 272 11.63 16.85 2.84
N ASP A 273 10.54 17.58 2.60
CA ASP A 273 10.67 19.03 2.41
C ASP A 273 9.53 19.80 3.08
N ASN A 274 9.91 20.88 3.76
CA ASN A 274 9.12 21.63 4.74
C ASN A 274 8.06 22.57 4.12
N GLN A 275 7.55 22.29 2.92
CA GLN A 275 6.62 23.19 2.22
C GLN A 275 5.44 22.44 1.60
N ARG A 276 4.29 22.57 2.25
CA ARG A 276 2.93 22.22 1.79
C ARG A 276 2.67 20.73 1.55
N ILE A 277 1.79 20.23 2.42
CA ILE A 277 1.13 18.93 2.41
C ILE A 277 0.54 18.64 1.02
N PHE A 278 1.08 17.66 0.30
CA PHE A 278 0.34 16.88 -0.70
C PHE A 278 0.83 15.42 -0.69
N THR A 279 -0.07 14.55 -0.19
CA THR A 279 -0.41 13.18 -0.62
C THR A 279 0.64 12.06 -0.58
N ASP A 280 0.43 11.14 0.37
CA ASP A 280 0.54 9.66 0.45
C ASP A 280 0.99 8.77 -0.75
N ARG A 281 1.44 9.33 -1.88
CA ARG A 281 2.14 8.64 -2.99
C ARG A 281 3.45 7.96 -2.59
N TRP A 282 3.86 8.15 -1.34
CA TRP A 282 5.17 7.79 -0.80
C TRP A 282 5.35 6.29 -0.55
N LEU A 283 4.27 5.51 -0.54
CA LEU A 283 4.33 4.09 -0.22
C LEU A 283 4.44 3.19 -1.45
N HIS A 284 4.12 3.68 -2.65
CA HIS A 284 4.23 2.88 -3.89
C HIS A 284 4.65 3.71 -5.10
N SER A 285 5.73 3.30 -5.76
CA SER A 285 6.16 3.79 -7.06
C SER A 285 6.53 2.62 -7.96
N ILE A 286 5.92 2.59 -9.14
CA ILE A 286 6.22 1.66 -10.21
C ILE A 286 7.64 1.89 -10.73
N ILE A 287 8.05 3.15 -10.96
CA ILE A 287 9.36 3.45 -11.57
C ILE A 287 10.54 3.18 -10.63
N TYR A 288 10.33 3.32 -9.32
CA TYR A 288 11.35 3.00 -8.31
C TYR A 288 11.21 1.59 -7.74
N ALA A 289 10.19 0.84 -8.20
CA ALA A 289 9.89 -0.51 -7.74
C ALA A 289 9.87 -0.61 -6.21
N THR A 290 9.22 0.36 -5.55
CA THR A 290 9.23 0.54 -4.10
C THR A 290 8.90 -0.74 -3.35
N GLN A 291 9.61 -0.92 -2.25
CA GLN A 291 9.57 -2.11 -1.42
C GLN A 291 8.45 -2.00 -0.39
N HIS A 292 7.44 -2.87 -0.50
CA HIS A 292 6.36 -2.92 0.48
C HIS A 292 6.75 -3.76 1.70
N PRO A 293 6.50 -3.28 2.94
CA PRO A 293 6.58 -4.11 4.13
C PRO A 293 5.69 -5.35 4.03
N SER A 294 6.06 -6.45 4.70
CA SER A 294 5.30 -7.71 4.66
C SER A 294 3.85 -7.59 5.14
N ALA A 295 3.57 -6.65 6.04
CA ALA A 295 2.22 -6.32 6.51
C ALA A 295 1.31 -5.89 5.34
N VAL A 296 1.83 -5.05 4.44
CA VAL A 296 1.07 -4.50 3.31
C VAL A 296 0.66 -5.59 2.30
N MET A 297 1.45 -6.66 2.17
CA MET A 297 1.14 -7.80 1.29
C MET A 297 -0.01 -8.67 1.80
N GLY A 298 -0.29 -8.66 3.11
CA GLY A 298 -1.51 -9.23 3.70
C GLY A 298 -2.72 -8.30 3.58
N LEU A 299 -2.46 -6.98 3.65
CA LEU A 299 -3.44 -5.88 3.66
C LEU A 299 -3.87 -5.36 2.29
N ALA A 300 -3.18 -5.70 1.20
CA ALA A 300 -3.41 -5.36 -0.20
C ALA A 300 -4.59 -4.40 -0.50
N LYS A 301 -5.82 -4.88 -0.37
CA LYS A 301 -7.05 -4.15 -0.71
C LYS A 301 -7.26 -2.86 0.10
N TYR A 302 -6.83 -2.82 1.36
CA TYR A 302 -6.95 -1.66 2.26
C TYR A 302 -5.94 -0.56 1.99
N HIS A 303 -4.74 -0.94 1.54
CA HIS A 303 -3.69 0.01 1.19
C HIS A 303 -4.09 0.84 -0.03
N PHE A 304 -4.73 0.19 -1.02
CA PHE A 304 -5.35 0.84 -2.16
C PHE A 304 -6.41 1.86 -1.75
N ALA A 305 -7.29 1.44 -0.85
CA ALA A 305 -8.46 2.22 -0.51
C ALA A 305 -8.08 3.46 0.33
N PHE A 306 -7.08 3.33 1.22
CA PHE A 306 -6.38 4.46 1.85
C PHE A 306 -5.74 5.42 0.83
N LYS A 307 -4.96 4.92 -0.14
CA LYS A 307 -4.35 5.75 -1.21
C LYS A 307 -5.40 6.51 -2.02
N THR A 308 -6.50 5.86 -2.38
CA THR A 308 -7.56 6.47 -3.19
C THR A 308 -8.44 7.46 -2.41
N ASN A 309 -8.56 7.32 -1.07
CA ASN A 309 -9.51 8.10 -0.27
C ASN A 309 -8.87 9.25 0.53
N TYR A 310 -7.59 9.15 0.90
CA TYR A 310 -6.90 10.25 1.62
C TYR A 310 -6.56 11.41 0.69
N THR A 311 -6.22 11.09 -0.56
CA THR A 311 -6.11 12.06 -1.66
C THR A 311 -7.46 12.70 -1.95
N ALA A 312 -8.57 11.95 -1.91
CA ALA A 312 -9.89 12.49 -2.22
C ALA A 312 -10.42 13.60 -1.27
N PHE A 313 -9.83 13.82 -0.09
CA PHE A 313 -10.43 14.70 0.93
C PHE A 313 -9.50 15.66 1.67
N ALA A 314 -8.19 15.67 1.42
CA ALA A 314 -7.24 16.48 2.20
C ALA A 314 -7.58 17.99 2.22
N ASP A 315 -8.26 18.52 1.19
CA ASP A 315 -8.59 19.95 1.06
C ASP A 315 -10.07 20.24 0.73
N GLY A 316 -10.97 19.25 0.86
CA GLY A 316 -12.33 19.33 0.29
C GLY A 316 -12.35 19.32 -1.24
N ARG A 317 -11.24 18.89 -1.86
CA ARG A 317 -11.14 18.57 -3.30
C ARG A 317 -10.70 17.12 -3.43
N PRO A 318 -11.26 16.36 -4.39
CA PRO A 318 -10.78 15.03 -4.70
C PRO A 318 -9.38 15.09 -5.29
N ALA A 319 -8.31 14.82 -4.53
CA ALA A 319 -6.98 14.77 -5.12
C ALA A 319 -6.84 13.54 -6.03
N ASP A 320 -6.48 13.83 -7.28
CA ASP A 320 -5.50 13.22 -8.17
C ASP A 320 -5.37 11.69 -8.36
N GLU A 321 -5.96 10.80 -7.55
CA GLU A 321 -5.63 9.35 -7.55
C GLU A 321 -6.81 8.36 -7.61
N THR A 322 -7.90 8.68 -8.30
CA THR A 322 -9.15 7.90 -8.10
C THR A 322 -9.67 7.13 -9.30
N GLY A 323 -9.05 7.27 -10.47
CA GLY A 323 -9.59 6.77 -11.74
C GLY A 323 -8.90 5.54 -12.31
N TYR A 324 -7.61 5.67 -12.62
CA TYR A 324 -6.85 4.66 -13.36
C TYR A 324 -6.71 3.37 -12.56
N GLU A 325 -6.40 3.50 -11.28
CA GLU A 325 -6.23 2.41 -10.34
C GLU A 325 -7.53 1.60 -10.19
N LYS A 326 -8.67 2.28 -9.98
CA LYS A 326 -9.98 1.62 -9.89
C LYS A 326 -10.34 0.93 -11.20
N THR A 327 -10.03 1.58 -12.32
CA THR A 327 -10.23 1.02 -13.66
C THR A 327 -9.40 -0.24 -13.88
N ILE A 328 -8.15 -0.27 -13.42
CA ILE A 328 -7.30 -1.47 -13.45
C ILE A 328 -7.93 -2.58 -12.60
N ALA A 329 -8.27 -2.31 -11.34
CA ALA A 329 -8.84 -3.32 -10.45
C ALA A 329 -10.13 -3.93 -11.02
N ALA A 330 -11.04 -3.07 -11.51
CA ALA A 330 -12.28 -3.48 -12.17
C ALA A 330 -12.02 -4.30 -13.44
N SER A 331 -11.03 -3.91 -14.25
CA SER A 331 -10.66 -4.62 -15.48
C SER A 331 -10.06 -6.00 -15.19
N ILE A 332 -9.24 -6.12 -14.14
CA ILE A 332 -8.69 -7.39 -13.66
C ILE A 332 -9.85 -8.30 -13.26
N SER A 333 -10.75 -7.84 -12.39
CA SER A 333 -11.91 -8.63 -11.97
C SER A 333 -12.78 -9.05 -13.15
N LYS A 334 -12.99 -8.18 -14.15
CA LYS A 334 -13.80 -8.48 -15.33
C LYS A 334 -13.13 -9.50 -16.27
N LEU A 335 -11.80 -9.58 -16.28
CA LEU A 335 -11.07 -10.61 -17.03
C LEU A 335 -11.40 -12.02 -16.54
N ALA A 336 -11.91 -12.20 -15.32
CA ALA A 336 -12.33 -13.51 -14.82
C ALA A 336 -13.46 -14.14 -15.66
N GLU A 337 -14.25 -13.33 -16.37
CA GLU A 337 -15.39 -13.80 -17.18
C GLU A 337 -15.01 -14.20 -18.61
N CYS A 338 -13.92 -13.67 -19.15
CA CYS A 338 -13.53 -13.82 -20.57
C CYS A 338 -12.05 -14.16 -20.79
N GLY A 339 -11.27 -14.30 -19.73
CA GLY A 339 -9.83 -14.55 -19.77
C GLY A 339 -9.45 -15.97 -20.19
N ASP A 340 -8.20 -16.13 -20.61
CA ASP A 340 -7.59 -17.41 -20.97
C ASP A 340 -6.21 -17.55 -20.31
N SER A 341 -5.49 -18.65 -20.56
CA SER A 341 -4.15 -18.86 -19.99
C SER A 341 -3.17 -17.72 -20.32
N ALA A 342 -3.29 -17.08 -21.50
CA ALA A 342 -2.47 -15.91 -21.86
C ALA A 342 -2.85 -14.66 -21.05
N SER A 343 -4.05 -14.59 -20.46
CA SER A 343 -4.39 -13.58 -19.46
C SER A 343 -3.66 -13.78 -18.14
N ILE A 344 -3.37 -15.02 -17.73
CA ILE A 344 -2.60 -15.30 -16.51
C ILE A 344 -1.19 -14.72 -16.65
N ASP A 345 -0.49 -15.04 -17.73
CA ASP A 345 0.85 -14.51 -18.01
C ASP A 345 0.86 -12.97 -18.07
N PHE A 346 -0.18 -12.39 -18.69
CA PHE A 346 -0.35 -10.94 -18.74
C PHE A 346 -0.52 -10.33 -17.34
N LEU A 347 -1.35 -10.91 -16.48
CA LEU A 347 -1.60 -10.40 -15.12
C LEU A 347 -0.36 -10.52 -14.23
N LEU A 348 0.38 -11.63 -14.33
CA LEU A 348 1.63 -11.81 -13.59
C LEU A 348 2.70 -10.81 -14.04
N LYS A 349 2.83 -10.60 -15.35
CA LYS A 349 3.71 -9.56 -15.92
C LYS A 349 3.29 -8.16 -15.48
N PHE A 350 2.00 -7.83 -15.54
CA PHE A 350 1.45 -6.59 -15.01
C PHE A 350 1.85 -6.40 -13.54
N TRP A 351 1.64 -7.41 -12.71
CA TRP A 351 1.93 -7.30 -11.29
C TRP A 351 3.42 -7.30 -10.96
N GLY A 352 4.25 -7.95 -11.78
CA GLY A 352 5.71 -7.89 -11.69
C GLY A 352 6.26 -6.49 -11.98
N LYS A 353 5.62 -5.74 -12.90
CA LYS A 353 5.95 -4.33 -13.19
C LYS A 353 5.35 -3.39 -12.16
N ASN A 354 4.05 -3.51 -11.92
CA ASN A 354 3.31 -2.59 -11.07
C ASN A 354 3.65 -2.77 -9.59
N ARG A 355 3.74 -4.01 -9.09
CA ARG A 355 4.09 -4.40 -7.71
C ARG A 355 3.18 -3.87 -6.61
N ASP A 356 2.05 -3.21 -6.91
CA ASP A 356 1.14 -2.76 -5.87
C ASP A 356 0.43 -3.99 -5.26
N PRO A 357 0.58 -4.25 -3.94
CA PRO A 357 -0.11 -5.36 -3.28
C PRO A 357 -1.63 -5.29 -3.45
N ALA A 358 -2.19 -4.08 -3.63
CA ALA A 358 -3.61 -3.84 -3.90
C ALA A 358 -4.27 -4.77 -4.91
N TYR A 359 -3.57 -5.06 -6.00
CA TYR A 359 -4.12 -5.87 -7.09
C TYR A 359 -4.03 -7.37 -6.80
N GLY A 360 -3.22 -7.80 -5.83
CA GLY A 360 -2.97 -9.22 -5.51
C GLY A 360 -4.24 -10.06 -5.33
N PRO A 361 -5.22 -9.64 -4.49
CA PRO A 361 -6.47 -10.38 -4.31
C PRO A 361 -7.28 -10.53 -5.60
N ALA A 362 -7.47 -9.44 -6.36
CA ALA A 362 -8.23 -9.48 -7.61
C ALA A 362 -7.53 -10.34 -8.68
N ILE A 363 -6.19 -10.29 -8.73
CA ILE A 363 -5.39 -11.14 -9.61
C ILE A 363 -5.52 -12.62 -9.21
N ALA A 364 -5.42 -12.95 -7.91
CA ALA A 364 -5.58 -14.32 -7.44
C ALA A 364 -6.95 -14.90 -7.81
N GLU A 365 -8.01 -14.14 -7.57
CA GLU A 365 -9.37 -14.54 -7.90
C GLU A 365 -9.54 -14.75 -9.41
N THR A 366 -9.05 -13.81 -10.21
CA THR A 366 -9.12 -13.86 -11.67
C THR A 366 -8.37 -15.06 -12.23
N ILE A 367 -7.15 -15.32 -11.77
CA ILE A 367 -6.36 -16.50 -12.16
C ILE A 367 -7.10 -17.78 -11.76
N SER A 368 -7.68 -17.82 -10.56
CA SER A 368 -8.40 -19.00 -10.05
C SER A 368 -9.65 -19.32 -10.88
N LYS A 369 -10.36 -18.29 -11.35
CA LYS A 369 -11.55 -18.43 -12.24
C LYS A 369 -11.18 -18.80 -13.68
N ILE A 370 -10.02 -18.37 -14.17
CA ILE A 370 -9.53 -18.71 -15.52
C ILE A 370 -9.00 -20.14 -15.56
N ASP A 371 -7.91 -20.41 -14.81
CA ASP A 371 -7.26 -21.72 -14.71
C ASP A 371 -6.30 -21.71 -13.52
N ALA A 372 -6.76 -22.20 -12.38
CA ALA A 372 -5.98 -22.19 -11.15
C ALA A 372 -4.70 -23.05 -11.25
N GLN A 373 -4.68 -24.15 -12.00
CA GLN A 373 -3.51 -25.03 -12.13
C GLN A 373 -2.42 -24.41 -13.02
N ALA A 374 -2.83 -23.77 -14.12
CA ALA A 374 -1.93 -22.95 -14.92
C ALA A 374 -1.37 -21.78 -14.08
N GLY A 375 -2.23 -21.15 -13.28
CA GLY A 375 -1.85 -20.11 -12.31
C GLY A 375 -0.76 -20.55 -11.34
N VAL A 376 -0.95 -21.70 -10.67
CA VAL A 376 0.05 -22.28 -9.75
C VAL A 376 1.38 -22.48 -10.48
N SER A 377 1.35 -23.09 -11.66
CA SER A 377 2.56 -23.38 -12.43
C SER A 377 3.31 -22.10 -12.80
N ALA A 378 2.59 -21.07 -13.25
CA ALA A 378 3.17 -19.79 -13.62
C ALA A 378 3.78 -19.05 -12.42
N VAL A 379 3.07 -19.02 -11.28
CA VAL A 379 3.57 -18.36 -10.05
C VAL A 379 4.79 -19.09 -9.48
N LEU A 380 4.80 -20.43 -9.49
CA LEU A 380 5.97 -21.20 -9.05
C LEU A 380 7.19 -20.97 -9.95
N ASN A 381 7.00 -20.83 -11.26
CA ASN A 381 8.08 -20.51 -12.19
C ASN A 381 8.69 -19.14 -11.89
N GLU A 382 7.86 -18.11 -11.65
CA GLU A 382 8.36 -16.79 -11.24
C GLU A 382 9.08 -16.88 -9.88
N LEU A 383 8.50 -17.59 -8.92
CA LEU A 383 9.06 -17.74 -7.57
C LEU A 383 10.45 -18.40 -7.59
N ALA A 384 10.66 -19.38 -8.49
CA ALA A 384 11.96 -20.03 -8.68
C ALA A 384 13.05 -19.08 -9.20
N THR A 385 12.68 -18.00 -9.89
CA THR A 385 13.61 -17.00 -10.43
C THR A 385 13.74 -15.75 -9.57
N ALA A 386 12.87 -15.57 -8.57
CA ALA A 386 12.86 -14.40 -7.71
C ALA A 386 14.05 -14.43 -6.73
N SER A 387 15.00 -13.50 -6.87
CA SER A 387 16.15 -13.36 -5.97
C SER A 387 15.84 -12.53 -4.72
N GLU A 388 14.94 -11.56 -4.83
CA GLU A 388 14.62 -10.62 -3.76
C GLU A 388 13.60 -11.20 -2.78
N PRO A 389 13.84 -11.15 -1.45
CA PRO A 389 12.90 -11.67 -0.45
C PRO A 389 11.49 -11.11 -0.55
N GLN A 390 11.34 -9.87 -1.01
CA GLN A 390 10.05 -9.20 -1.14
C GLN A 390 9.28 -9.67 -2.38
N ASP A 391 9.98 -9.88 -3.51
CA ASP A 391 9.38 -10.48 -4.70
C ASP A 391 8.88 -11.90 -4.38
N GLN A 392 9.65 -12.67 -3.59
CA GLN A 392 9.20 -13.98 -3.11
C GLN A 392 7.96 -13.88 -2.22
N ARG A 393 7.92 -12.93 -1.27
CA ARG A 393 6.74 -12.72 -0.40
C ARG A 393 5.49 -12.35 -1.20
N ARG A 394 5.62 -11.46 -2.19
CA ARG A 394 4.54 -11.06 -3.10
C ARG A 394 3.99 -12.29 -3.85
N LEU A 395 4.88 -13.09 -4.44
CA LEU A 395 4.48 -14.27 -5.20
C LEU A 395 3.83 -15.33 -4.31
N LEU A 396 4.34 -15.53 -3.08
CA LEU A 396 3.72 -16.43 -2.10
C LEU A 396 2.34 -15.95 -1.65
N SER A 397 2.14 -14.64 -1.45
CA SER A 397 0.83 -14.12 -1.06
C SER A 397 -0.23 -14.36 -2.15
N LEU A 398 0.17 -14.32 -3.42
CA LEU A 398 -0.70 -14.72 -4.53
C LEU A 398 -0.93 -16.23 -4.56
N LEU A 399 0.14 -17.03 -4.44
CA LEU A 399 0.08 -18.48 -4.46
C LEU A 399 -0.88 -19.02 -3.39
N TYR A 400 -0.84 -18.47 -2.18
CA TYR A 400 -1.71 -18.87 -1.06
C TYR A 400 -3.17 -18.49 -1.25
N ARG A 401 -3.48 -17.52 -2.12
CA ARG A 401 -4.84 -17.08 -2.43
C ARG A 401 -5.47 -17.83 -3.60
N LEU A 402 -4.71 -18.63 -4.35
CA LEU A 402 -5.26 -19.41 -5.46
C LEU A 402 -6.26 -20.45 -4.94
N GLU A 403 -7.44 -20.49 -5.55
CA GLU A 403 -8.51 -21.42 -5.19
C GLU A 403 -8.48 -22.64 -6.10
N LEU A 404 -8.03 -23.78 -5.56
CA LEU A 404 -7.95 -25.05 -6.27
C LEU A 404 -9.19 -25.95 -6.06
N GLY A 405 -10.13 -25.53 -5.21
CA GLY A 405 -11.25 -26.35 -4.78
C GLY A 405 -10.81 -27.51 -3.88
N GLN A 406 -11.53 -28.62 -3.95
CA GLN A 406 -11.26 -29.82 -3.15
C GLN A 406 -10.15 -30.66 -3.78
N ILE A 407 -9.09 -30.90 -3.01
CA ILE A 407 -7.95 -31.71 -3.44
C ILE A 407 -7.92 -33.00 -2.64
N GLY A 408 -8.10 -34.14 -3.31
CA GLY A 408 -8.03 -35.46 -2.66
C GLY A 408 -6.65 -35.75 -2.07
N ILE A 409 -6.62 -36.44 -0.94
CA ILE A 409 -5.39 -36.87 -0.27
C ILE A 409 -5.17 -38.34 -0.60
N SER A 410 -3.95 -38.72 -0.99
CA SER A 410 -3.59 -40.11 -1.25
C SER A 410 -2.92 -40.75 -0.02
N GLU A 411 -2.76 -42.07 -0.01
CA GLU A 411 -1.90 -42.78 0.98
C GLU A 411 -0.46 -42.26 0.96
N GLU A 412 -0.07 -41.71 -0.19
CA GLU A 412 1.24 -41.15 -0.48
C GLU A 412 1.39 -39.68 -0.02
N GLY A 413 0.30 -39.04 0.40
CA GLY A 413 0.25 -37.64 0.84
C GLY A 413 -0.69 -36.77 0.02
N LEU A 414 -0.66 -35.47 0.32
CA LEU A 414 -1.42 -34.41 -0.32
C LEU A 414 -0.57 -33.73 -1.42
N ASN A 415 -1.05 -33.70 -2.66
CA ASN A 415 -0.42 -32.90 -3.73
C ASN A 415 -1.13 -31.55 -3.84
N TYR A 416 -0.52 -30.49 -3.30
CA TYR A 416 -1.13 -29.16 -3.21
C TYR A 416 -0.16 -28.07 -3.66
N LEU A 417 -0.62 -27.15 -4.50
CA LEU A 417 0.19 -26.05 -5.08
C LEU A 417 1.54 -26.53 -5.66
N GLY A 418 1.53 -27.66 -6.38
CA GLY A 418 2.72 -28.24 -7.00
C GLY A 418 3.69 -28.93 -6.03
N GLN A 419 3.41 -28.97 -4.74
CA GLN A 419 4.20 -29.67 -3.72
C GLN A 419 3.49 -30.90 -3.20
N ARG A 420 4.26 -31.88 -2.72
CA ARG A 420 3.73 -33.08 -2.06
C ARG A 420 3.98 -32.99 -0.56
N PHE A 421 2.92 -33.09 0.24
CA PHE A 421 2.96 -33.03 1.70
C PHE A 421 2.64 -34.40 2.30
N ASP A 422 3.48 -34.84 3.25
CA ASP A 422 3.22 -36.00 4.10
C ASP A 422 2.56 -35.55 5.40
N LEU A 423 1.30 -35.97 5.59
CA LEU A 423 0.44 -35.63 6.72
C LEU A 423 0.38 -36.75 7.77
N GLY A 424 1.19 -37.81 7.64
CA GLY A 424 1.19 -38.96 8.55
C GLY A 424 -0.13 -39.75 8.48
N GLU A 425 -0.81 -39.87 9.62
CA GLU A 425 -2.07 -40.64 9.73
C GLU A 425 -3.22 -40.09 8.89
N TYR A 426 -3.13 -38.81 8.46
CA TYR A 426 -4.15 -38.16 7.64
C TYR A 426 -3.95 -38.39 6.14
N ASN A 427 -2.89 -39.09 5.72
CA ASN A 427 -2.69 -39.53 4.33
C ASN A 427 -3.69 -40.65 3.98
N HIS A 428 -4.93 -40.26 3.69
CA HIS A 428 -6.02 -41.21 3.51
C HIS A 428 -6.88 -40.85 2.27
N PRO A 429 -7.17 -41.79 1.35
CA PRO A 429 -7.96 -41.58 0.14
C PRO A 429 -9.36 -40.98 0.32
N GLN A 430 -9.93 -41.09 1.51
CA GLN A 430 -11.25 -40.53 1.83
C GLN A 430 -11.18 -39.11 2.40
N ASN A 431 -9.98 -38.62 2.72
CA ASN A 431 -9.77 -37.26 3.18
C ASN A 431 -9.51 -36.35 1.98
N PHE A 432 -9.81 -35.07 2.15
CA PHE A 432 -9.48 -34.04 1.16
C PHE A 432 -8.95 -32.79 1.86
N ALA A 433 -8.23 -31.97 1.10
CA ALA A 433 -7.70 -30.71 1.53
C ALA A 433 -8.38 -29.57 0.78
N GLN A 434 -8.57 -28.43 1.46
CA GLN A 434 -9.01 -27.19 0.84
C GLN A 434 -8.44 -25.99 1.59
N ARG A 435 -8.20 -24.89 0.86
CA ARG A 435 -7.77 -23.62 1.46
C ARG A 435 -8.82 -23.13 2.46
N ILE A 436 -8.38 -22.77 3.67
CA ILE A 436 -9.27 -22.18 4.69
C ILE A 436 -8.92 -20.74 5.05
N THR A 437 -7.75 -20.22 4.65
CA THR A 437 -7.39 -18.79 4.82
C THR A 437 -6.56 -18.27 3.64
N ALA A 438 -6.42 -16.94 3.52
CA ALA A 438 -5.55 -16.29 2.54
C ALA A 438 -4.05 -16.28 2.95
N ASP A 439 -3.72 -16.64 4.19
CA ASP A 439 -2.35 -16.66 4.73
C ASP A 439 -1.70 -18.06 4.68
N GLY A 440 -2.30 -18.99 3.93
CA GLY A 440 -1.71 -20.30 3.66
C GLY A 440 -2.10 -21.41 4.62
N LYS A 441 -3.21 -21.29 5.37
CA LYS A 441 -3.77 -22.45 6.10
C LYS A 441 -4.60 -23.30 5.16
N VAL A 442 -4.32 -24.59 5.15
CA VAL A 442 -5.01 -25.60 4.35
C VAL A 442 -5.69 -26.57 5.31
N GLY A 443 -7.02 -26.57 5.30
CA GLY A 443 -7.84 -27.46 6.12
C GLY A 443 -7.86 -28.87 5.54
N ILE A 444 -7.77 -29.87 6.43
CA ILE A 444 -7.88 -31.29 6.12
C ILE A 444 -9.22 -31.77 6.62
N PHE A 445 -10.03 -32.31 5.71
CA PHE A 445 -11.38 -32.76 5.96
C PHE A 445 -11.45 -34.27 5.87
N ASP A 446 -12.22 -34.88 6.78
CA ASP A 446 -12.42 -36.32 6.80
C ASP A 446 -13.56 -36.78 5.88
N GLN A 447 -13.82 -38.09 5.87
CA GLN A 447 -14.92 -38.71 5.12
C GLN A 447 -16.31 -38.14 5.45
N SER A 448 -16.49 -37.57 6.64
CA SER A 448 -17.73 -36.93 7.09
C SER A 448 -17.79 -35.44 6.73
N ARG A 449 -16.77 -34.93 6.02
CA ARG A 449 -16.57 -33.52 5.67
C ARG A 449 -16.34 -32.62 6.90
N ALA A 450 -16.01 -33.20 8.05
CA ALA A 450 -15.61 -32.46 9.22
C ALA A 450 -14.14 -32.03 9.08
N LEU A 451 -13.83 -30.81 9.52
CA LEU A 451 -12.48 -30.27 9.56
C LEU A 451 -11.70 -30.96 10.68
N ALA A 452 -10.84 -31.91 10.31
CA ALA A 452 -10.01 -32.68 11.24
C ALA A 452 -8.84 -31.85 11.80
N GLY A 453 -8.36 -30.88 11.02
CA GLY A 453 -7.29 -29.97 11.39
C GLY A 453 -6.81 -29.19 10.18
N PHE A 454 -5.64 -28.56 10.28
CA PHE A 454 -5.04 -27.84 9.17
C PHE A 454 -3.52 -27.97 9.15
N ILE A 455 -2.91 -27.67 8.01
CA ILE A 455 -1.48 -27.43 7.88
C ILE A 455 -1.24 -25.95 7.56
N GLN A 456 -0.10 -25.41 8.01
CA GLN A 456 0.37 -24.09 7.64
C GLN A 456 1.43 -24.22 6.54
N LEU A 457 1.18 -23.55 5.41
CA LEU A 457 2.17 -23.37 4.35
C LEU A 457 3.19 -22.32 4.75
N GLU A 458 4.44 -22.59 4.44
CA GLU A 458 5.61 -21.77 4.77
C GLU A 458 6.43 -21.51 3.52
N ARG A 459 7.24 -20.44 3.52
CA ARG A 459 8.07 -20.08 2.37
C ARG A 459 9.02 -21.21 1.99
N GLU A 460 9.55 -21.90 2.99
CA GLU A 460 10.50 -23.00 2.90
C GLU A 460 9.94 -24.18 2.08
N ASP A 461 8.61 -24.35 2.04
CA ASP A 461 7.95 -25.40 1.27
C ASP A 461 8.14 -25.24 -0.24
N PHE A 462 8.47 -24.02 -0.70
CA PHE A 462 8.56 -23.67 -2.12
C PHE A 462 9.98 -23.32 -2.58
N GLN A 463 10.97 -23.36 -1.67
CA GLN A 463 12.36 -22.99 -1.99
C GLN A 463 13.09 -24.01 -2.87
N GLN A 464 12.64 -25.27 -2.91
CA GLN A 464 13.14 -26.30 -3.82
C GLN A 464 12.01 -27.24 -4.23
N PRO A 465 11.89 -27.64 -5.51
CA PRO A 465 11.02 -28.75 -5.89
C PRO A 465 11.59 -30.05 -5.32
N SER A 466 11.18 -30.41 -4.09
CA SER A 466 11.64 -31.65 -3.49
C SER A 466 10.92 -32.82 -4.16
N ARG A 467 11.67 -33.75 -4.75
CA ARG A 467 11.13 -35.05 -5.19
C ARG A 467 10.57 -35.89 -4.04
N ARG A 468 10.83 -35.48 -2.79
CA ARG A 468 10.36 -36.14 -1.57
C ARG A 468 9.22 -35.34 -0.96
N ALA A 469 8.30 -36.03 -0.31
CA ALA A 469 7.21 -35.41 0.41
C ALA A 469 7.72 -34.55 1.57
N ILE A 470 7.16 -33.34 1.72
CA ILE A 470 7.43 -32.40 2.79
C ILE A 470 6.60 -32.82 3.99
N LYS A 471 7.26 -33.16 5.11
CA LYS A 471 6.54 -33.56 6.32
C LYS A 471 5.90 -32.32 6.96
N LYS A 472 4.58 -32.35 7.16
CA LYS A 472 3.84 -31.28 7.85
C LYS A 472 3.19 -31.80 9.12
N ALA A 473 3.24 -30.98 10.17
CA ALA A 473 2.52 -31.26 11.40
C ALA A 473 1.06 -30.84 11.24
N MET A 474 0.14 -31.73 11.60
CA MET A 474 -1.27 -31.39 11.68
C MET A 474 -1.55 -30.53 12.90
N MET A 475 -2.20 -29.39 12.67
CA MET A 475 -2.60 -28.44 13.70
C MET A 475 -4.10 -28.56 13.96
N THR A 476 -4.50 -28.52 15.23
CA THR A 476 -5.90 -28.55 15.63
C THR A 476 -6.48 -27.13 15.62
N ILE A 477 -7.74 -26.98 15.21
CA ILE A 477 -8.48 -25.73 15.41
C ILE A 477 -8.80 -25.60 16.90
N THR A 478 -8.33 -24.53 17.54
CA THR A 478 -8.58 -24.25 18.95
C THR A 478 -9.45 -23.01 19.13
N GLN A 479 -9.96 -22.79 20.34
CA GLN A 479 -10.80 -21.61 20.61
C GLN A 479 -10.03 -20.30 20.40
N GLU A 480 -8.74 -20.26 20.72
CA GLU A 480 -7.89 -19.08 20.60
C GLU A 480 -7.62 -18.67 19.14
N LEU A 481 -7.78 -19.62 18.20
CA LEU A 481 -7.74 -19.32 16.77
C LEU A 481 -9.03 -18.66 16.27
N LEU A 482 -10.15 -18.86 16.98
CA LEU A 482 -11.47 -18.33 16.61
C LEU A 482 -11.89 -17.11 17.44
N PHE A 483 -11.28 -16.88 18.60
CA PHE A 483 -11.71 -15.84 19.56
C PHE A 483 -10.51 -15.22 20.29
N TYR A 484 -10.65 -13.99 20.77
CA TYR A 484 -9.69 -13.46 21.73
C TYR A 484 -9.99 -13.95 23.14
N SER A 485 -8.94 -14.26 23.90
CA SER A 485 -9.05 -14.45 25.34
C SER A 485 -9.49 -13.14 25.98
N LYS A 486 -10.61 -13.19 26.70
CA LYS A 486 -11.16 -12.02 27.40
C LYS A 486 -10.95 -12.15 28.90
N ALA A 487 -10.54 -11.05 29.53
CA ALA A 487 -10.39 -11.00 30.97
C ALA A 487 -11.75 -11.02 31.71
N ASP A 488 -12.79 -10.51 31.05
CA ASP A 488 -14.17 -10.41 31.54
C ASP A 488 -15.09 -11.53 31.03
N GLU A 489 -14.53 -12.63 30.52
CA GLU A 489 -15.31 -13.75 29.97
C GLU A 489 -16.21 -14.41 31.03
N THR A 490 -17.50 -14.52 30.72
CA THR A 490 -18.49 -15.23 31.54
C THR A 490 -18.51 -16.74 31.24
N PRO A 491 -18.91 -17.60 32.20
CA PRO A 491 -19.07 -19.04 31.95
C PRO A 491 -20.03 -19.37 30.80
N GLU A 492 -21.06 -18.54 30.59
CA GLU A 492 -22.00 -18.65 29.49
C GLU A 492 -21.34 -18.35 28.13
N GLU A 493 -20.49 -17.32 28.05
CA GLU A 493 -19.73 -17.00 26.85
C GLU A 493 -18.69 -18.08 26.51
N ALA A 494 -17.99 -18.61 27.51
CA ALA A 494 -17.10 -19.76 27.33
C ALA A 494 -17.88 -20.99 26.82
N ARG A 495 -19.05 -21.25 27.42
CA ARG A 495 -20.17 -22.11 26.93
C ARG A 495 -20.36 -22.03 25.42
N LEU A 496 -20.66 -20.81 25.00
CA LEU A 496 -21.01 -20.49 23.64
C LEU A 496 -19.83 -20.66 22.68
N ARG A 497 -18.63 -20.19 23.06
CA ARG A 497 -17.40 -20.31 22.26
C ARG A 497 -17.01 -21.76 22.01
N GLU A 498 -17.16 -22.64 23.01
CA GLU A 498 -16.94 -24.07 22.84
C GLU A 498 -17.92 -24.70 21.85
N LYS A 499 -19.21 -24.32 21.95
CA LYS A 499 -20.23 -24.74 20.98
C LYS A 499 -19.88 -24.26 19.57
N ILE A 500 -19.42 -23.02 19.42
CA ILE A 500 -19.02 -22.46 18.12
C ILE A 500 -17.83 -23.20 17.55
N LEU A 501 -16.80 -23.49 18.35
CA LEU A 501 -15.65 -24.27 17.88
C LEU A 501 -16.10 -25.64 17.33
N ASN A 502 -16.97 -26.34 18.06
CA ASN A 502 -17.50 -27.63 17.62
C ASN A 502 -18.32 -27.50 16.33
N ASN A 503 -19.20 -26.50 16.26
CA ASN A 503 -19.96 -26.20 15.05
C ASN A 503 -19.05 -25.83 13.87
N PHE A 504 -17.99 -25.07 14.12
CA PHE A 504 -17.00 -24.68 13.13
C PHE A 504 -16.35 -25.93 12.53
N CYS A 505 -15.79 -26.81 13.37
CA CYS A 505 -15.16 -28.02 12.85
C CYS A 505 -16.14 -28.95 12.11
N GLN A 506 -17.39 -29.07 12.57
CA GLN A 506 -18.38 -29.98 11.97
C GLN A 506 -19.04 -29.44 10.70
N LYS A 507 -19.38 -28.15 10.66
CA LYS A 507 -20.20 -27.55 9.60
C LYS A 507 -19.40 -26.71 8.59
N TYR A 508 -18.09 -26.54 8.79
CA TYR A 508 -17.26 -25.64 7.97
C TYR A 508 -17.48 -25.85 6.47
N PHE A 509 -17.40 -27.11 6.03
CA PHE A 509 -17.45 -27.45 4.62
C PHE A 509 -18.82 -27.15 4.00
N GLU A 510 -19.90 -27.61 4.62
CA GLU A 510 -21.26 -27.47 4.08
C GLU A 510 -21.70 -26.00 4.01
N THR A 511 -21.43 -25.24 5.08
CA THR A 511 -21.86 -23.84 5.18
C THR A 511 -21.00 -22.91 4.32
N PHE A 512 -19.68 -23.11 4.25
CA PHE A 512 -18.78 -22.09 3.71
C PHE A 512 -18.09 -22.42 2.40
N LEU A 513 -17.75 -23.69 2.19
CA LEU A 513 -17.05 -24.08 0.97
C LEU A 513 -18.04 -24.37 -0.16
N HIS A 514 -19.32 -24.62 0.17
CA HIS A 514 -20.37 -24.89 -0.81
C HIS A 514 -21.38 -23.74 -0.98
N LEU A 515 -22.05 -23.31 0.11
CA LEU A 515 -23.15 -22.32 0.00
C LEU A 515 -22.64 -20.88 -0.20
N PHE A 516 -21.62 -20.47 0.54
CA PHE A 516 -21.19 -19.07 0.59
C PHE A 516 -20.79 -18.47 -0.76
N PRO A 517 -19.98 -19.14 -1.61
CA PRO A 517 -19.60 -18.59 -2.91
C PRO A 517 -20.79 -18.50 -3.87
N GLN A 518 -21.79 -19.39 -3.73
CA GLN A 518 -22.98 -19.40 -4.59
C GLN A 518 -23.90 -18.21 -4.28
N GLU A 519 -24.06 -17.88 -3.00
CA GLU A 519 -24.99 -16.85 -2.54
C GLU A 519 -24.38 -15.44 -2.51
N SER A 520 -23.05 -15.31 -2.32
CA SER A 520 -22.38 -13.99 -2.19
C SER A 520 -21.41 -13.65 -3.32
N ASN A 521 -21.01 -14.62 -4.15
CA ASN A 521 -19.85 -14.50 -5.05
C ASN A 521 -18.54 -14.12 -4.32
N LEU A 522 -18.47 -14.35 -3.01
CA LEU A 522 -17.27 -14.15 -2.20
C LEU A 522 -16.69 -15.47 -1.72
N HIS A 523 -15.37 -15.48 -1.59
CA HIS A 523 -14.62 -16.59 -1.04
C HIS A 523 -14.44 -16.39 0.47
N PHE A 524 -15.18 -17.16 1.27
CA PHE A 524 -15.15 -17.09 2.73
C PHE A 524 -13.75 -17.29 3.33
N ASN A 525 -12.95 -18.12 2.69
CA ASN A 525 -11.55 -18.39 3.03
C ASN A 525 -10.58 -17.23 2.73
N ASN A 526 -11.07 -16.05 2.31
CA ASN A 526 -10.28 -14.81 2.31
C ASN A 526 -10.27 -14.10 3.67
N LEU A 527 -11.20 -14.46 4.55
CA LEU A 527 -11.21 -14.02 5.95
C LEU A 527 -10.19 -14.83 6.76
N ASN A 528 -9.74 -14.30 7.89
CA ASN A 528 -8.98 -15.09 8.87
C ASN A 528 -9.91 -16.00 9.69
N LEU A 529 -9.37 -16.97 10.42
CA LEU A 529 -10.20 -17.95 11.16
C LEU A 529 -11.13 -17.31 12.21
N ARG A 530 -10.71 -16.21 12.83
CA ARG A 530 -11.50 -15.48 13.83
C ARG A 530 -12.69 -14.77 13.21
N GLU A 531 -12.45 -14.03 12.13
CA GLU A 531 -13.48 -13.41 11.30
C GLU A 531 -14.51 -14.46 10.84
N GLN A 532 -14.01 -15.62 10.39
CA GLN A 532 -14.86 -16.73 9.97
C GLN A 532 -15.72 -17.30 11.12
N GLY A 533 -15.17 -17.40 12.33
CA GLY A 533 -15.90 -17.88 13.51
C GLY A 533 -17.16 -17.06 13.81
N TRP A 534 -17.08 -15.74 13.69
CA TRP A 534 -18.23 -14.85 13.95
C TRP A 534 -19.28 -14.87 12.84
N VAL A 535 -18.85 -14.96 11.58
CA VAL A 535 -19.81 -15.16 10.47
C VAL A 535 -20.56 -16.49 10.62
N LEU A 536 -19.89 -17.55 11.08
CA LEU A 536 -20.55 -18.82 11.38
C LEU A 536 -21.57 -18.69 12.48
N LEU A 537 -21.22 -18.00 13.56
CA LEU A 537 -22.16 -17.78 14.65
C LEU A 537 -23.42 -17.07 14.14
N TYR A 538 -23.26 -16.04 13.33
CA TYR A 538 -24.38 -15.32 12.74
C TYR A 538 -25.26 -16.25 11.91
N LEU A 539 -24.68 -16.96 10.94
CA LEU A 539 -25.43 -17.84 10.04
C LEU A 539 -26.09 -19.04 10.74
N ASP A 540 -25.49 -19.58 11.80
CA ASP A 540 -26.08 -20.69 12.59
C ASP A 540 -27.31 -20.23 13.38
N GLN A 541 -27.40 -18.93 13.71
CA GLN A 541 -28.51 -18.33 14.45
C GLN A 541 -29.56 -17.68 13.54
N ALA A 542 -29.16 -17.24 12.35
CA ALA A 542 -30.00 -16.51 11.42
C ALA A 542 -31.09 -17.39 10.79
N ASP A 543 -32.32 -16.87 10.78
CA ASP A 543 -33.42 -17.43 9.99
C ASP A 543 -33.27 -17.16 8.48
N ASP A 544 -34.21 -17.63 7.67
CA ASP A 544 -34.13 -17.50 6.21
C ASP A 544 -34.15 -16.03 5.74
N GLU A 545 -34.87 -15.13 6.44
CA GLU A 545 -34.90 -13.71 6.09
C GLU A 545 -33.60 -13.00 6.49
N GLU A 546 -33.09 -13.31 7.68
CA GLU A 546 -31.81 -12.80 8.19
C GLU A 546 -30.63 -13.27 7.33
N ARG A 547 -30.62 -14.54 6.93
CA ARG A 547 -29.64 -15.10 5.99
C ARG A 547 -29.64 -14.36 4.66
N LYS A 548 -30.83 -14.10 4.11
CA LYS A 548 -30.96 -13.33 2.87
C LYS A 548 -30.39 -11.91 3.02
N LYS A 549 -30.77 -11.20 4.10
CA LYS A 549 -30.23 -9.86 4.40
C LYS A 549 -28.70 -9.87 4.51
N PHE A 550 -28.15 -10.90 5.14
CA PHE A 550 -26.71 -11.08 5.27
C PHE A 550 -26.03 -11.33 3.93
N PHE A 551 -26.57 -12.16 3.05
CA PHE A 551 -25.97 -12.42 1.73
C PHE A 551 -26.10 -11.22 0.79
N ASP A 552 -27.21 -10.47 0.86
CA ASP A 552 -27.37 -9.19 0.17
C ASP A 552 -26.30 -8.19 0.65
N PHE A 553 -26.11 -8.10 1.97
CA PHE A 553 -25.06 -7.27 2.58
C PHE A 553 -23.66 -7.71 2.14
N ALA A 554 -23.35 -9.00 2.19
CA ALA A 554 -22.05 -9.54 1.79
C ALA A 554 -21.76 -9.23 0.32
N SER A 555 -22.73 -9.47 -0.58
CA SER A 555 -22.61 -9.15 -2.00
C SER A 555 -22.37 -7.66 -2.24
N GLN A 556 -22.99 -6.81 -1.43
CA GLN A 556 -22.86 -5.36 -1.55
C GLN A 556 -21.51 -4.86 -1.02
N PHE A 557 -21.08 -5.29 0.16
CA PHE A 557 -19.94 -4.69 0.88
C PHE A 557 -18.66 -5.55 0.89
N GLY A 558 -18.69 -6.75 0.34
CA GLY A 558 -17.51 -7.59 0.19
C GLY A 558 -16.94 -8.10 1.52
N GLU A 559 -15.67 -8.46 1.49
CA GLU A 559 -14.90 -8.88 2.67
C GLU A 559 -14.87 -7.78 3.75
N GLU A 560 -14.82 -6.52 3.35
CA GLU A 560 -14.78 -5.37 4.26
C GLU A 560 -16.02 -5.31 5.16
N GLY A 561 -17.19 -5.52 4.56
CA GLY A 561 -18.44 -5.66 5.32
C GLY A 561 -18.41 -6.88 6.23
N LEU A 562 -17.99 -8.05 5.73
CA LEU A 562 -17.94 -9.29 6.52
C LEU A 562 -17.01 -9.19 7.73
N ARG A 563 -15.84 -8.57 7.59
CA ARG A 563 -14.89 -8.36 8.68
C ARG A 563 -15.47 -7.53 9.81
N SER A 564 -16.40 -6.62 9.52
CA SER A 564 -17.05 -5.82 10.57
C SER A 564 -17.92 -6.65 11.53
N LEU A 565 -18.29 -7.88 11.18
CA LEU A 565 -18.97 -8.81 12.09
C LEU A 565 -18.08 -9.31 13.23
N ILE A 566 -16.78 -9.05 13.22
CA ILE A 566 -15.92 -9.18 14.41
C ILE A 566 -16.52 -8.44 15.62
N ALA A 567 -17.31 -7.40 15.39
CA ALA A 567 -18.00 -6.66 16.43
C ALA A 567 -18.97 -7.52 17.27
N MET A 568 -19.45 -8.64 16.75
CA MET A 568 -20.26 -9.61 17.49
C MET A 568 -19.53 -10.19 18.70
N GLU A 569 -18.20 -10.12 18.71
CA GLU A 569 -17.41 -10.43 19.89
C GLU A 569 -17.86 -9.62 21.11
N TYR A 570 -18.42 -8.43 20.93
CA TYR A 570 -18.85 -7.53 22.00
C TYR A 570 -20.38 -7.45 22.15
N GLY A 571 -21.09 -8.47 21.68
CA GLY A 571 -22.54 -8.64 21.84
C GLY A 571 -23.23 -9.07 20.56
N SER A 572 -24.15 -10.03 20.64
CA SER A 572 -24.85 -10.58 19.46
C SER A 572 -25.64 -9.51 18.69
N GLN A 573 -26.20 -8.52 19.38
CA GLN A 573 -26.93 -7.40 18.78
C GLN A 573 -26.08 -6.53 17.83
N LYS A 574 -24.74 -6.66 17.89
CA LYS A 574 -23.82 -5.92 17.01
C LYS A 574 -23.94 -6.34 15.55
N ALA A 575 -24.39 -7.57 15.27
CA ALA A 575 -24.64 -8.01 13.90
C ALA A 575 -25.72 -7.13 13.23
N ASP A 576 -26.83 -6.90 13.92
CA ASP A 576 -27.91 -6.05 13.42
C ASP A 576 -27.43 -4.61 13.24
N GLU A 577 -26.61 -4.09 14.16
CA GLU A 577 -26.01 -2.75 13.99
C GLU A 577 -25.20 -2.66 12.70
N VAL A 578 -24.35 -3.65 12.42
CA VAL A 578 -23.54 -3.72 11.19
C VAL A 578 -24.43 -3.78 9.95
N LEU A 579 -25.41 -4.69 9.91
CA LEU A 579 -26.29 -4.84 8.75
C LEU A 579 -27.13 -3.57 8.51
N ASN A 580 -27.64 -2.95 9.58
CA ASN A 580 -28.40 -1.70 9.50
C ASN A 580 -27.55 -0.53 9.01
N ILE A 581 -26.26 -0.46 9.35
CA ILE A 581 -25.36 0.56 8.80
C ILE A 581 -25.30 0.43 7.27
N GLY A 582 -25.17 -0.79 6.74
CA GLY A 582 -25.16 -1.05 5.30
C GLY A 582 -26.48 -0.70 4.61
N ALA A 583 -27.61 -0.92 5.28
CA ALA A 583 -28.94 -0.63 4.73
C ALA A 583 -29.33 0.86 4.80
N GLU A 584 -28.90 1.58 5.84
CA GLU A 584 -29.39 2.93 6.14
C GLU A 584 -28.48 4.06 5.63
N LEU A 585 -27.18 3.81 5.43
CA LEU A 585 -26.27 4.79 4.84
C LEU A 585 -26.31 4.71 3.30
N PRO A 586 -26.11 5.84 2.58
CA PRO A 586 -25.87 5.81 1.14
C PRO A 586 -24.73 4.85 0.78
N LEU A 587 -24.88 4.08 -0.29
CA LEU A 587 -23.93 3.02 -0.65
C LEU A 587 -22.44 3.46 -0.66
N PRO A 588 -22.04 4.60 -1.26
CA PRO A 588 -20.64 5.03 -1.23
C PRO A 588 -20.14 5.32 0.19
N GLN A 589 -21.01 5.85 1.06
CA GLN A 589 -20.71 6.19 2.45
C GLN A 589 -20.56 4.93 3.31
N ALA A 590 -21.47 3.97 3.15
CA ALA A 590 -21.40 2.68 3.82
C ALA A 590 -20.12 1.91 3.45
N ARG A 591 -19.77 1.88 2.15
CA ARG A 591 -18.51 1.26 1.68
C ARG A 591 -17.29 1.86 2.35
N LEU A 592 -17.19 3.19 2.38
CA LEU A 592 -16.09 3.91 3.00
C LEU A 592 -15.99 3.61 4.51
N PHE A 593 -17.13 3.53 5.20
CA PHE A 593 -17.16 3.17 6.61
C PHE A 593 -16.61 1.76 6.86
N PHE A 594 -17.12 0.74 6.15
CA PHE A 594 -16.68 -0.65 6.33
C PHE A 594 -15.21 -0.85 5.94
N GLU A 595 -14.74 -0.14 4.93
CA GLU A 595 -13.32 -0.11 4.55
C GLU A 595 -12.44 0.37 5.72
N HIS A 596 -12.75 1.51 6.32
CA HIS A 596 -11.98 2.03 7.46
C HIS A 596 -12.11 1.15 8.70
N PHE A 597 -13.31 0.64 8.98
CA PHE A 597 -13.55 -0.25 10.11
C PHE A 597 -12.69 -1.51 9.99
N SER A 598 -12.77 -2.14 8.83
CA SER A 598 -12.02 -3.35 8.55
C SER A 598 -10.51 -3.12 8.56
N ARG A 599 -10.01 -1.95 8.16
CA ARG A 599 -8.59 -1.62 8.29
C ARG A 599 -8.14 -1.58 9.74
N LEU A 600 -8.94 -0.97 10.63
CA LEU A 600 -8.63 -0.93 12.06
C LEU A 600 -8.55 -2.34 12.66
N VAL A 601 -9.46 -3.22 12.24
CA VAL A 601 -9.45 -4.64 12.66
C VAL A 601 -8.14 -5.32 12.27
N THR A 602 -7.73 -5.19 11.00
CA THR A 602 -6.49 -5.84 10.54
C THR A 602 -5.25 -5.22 11.19
N LEU A 603 -5.18 -3.89 11.33
CA LEU A 603 -4.05 -3.24 11.99
C LEU A 603 -3.93 -3.61 13.46
N ALA A 604 -5.05 -3.83 14.15
CA ALA A 604 -5.03 -4.35 15.51
C ALA A 604 -4.37 -5.72 15.58
N GLU A 605 -4.77 -6.64 14.68
CA GLU A 605 -4.20 -7.99 14.59
C GLU A 605 -2.71 -7.98 14.26
N GLU A 606 -2.30 -7.16 13.29
CA GLU A 606 -0.90 -7.02 12.92
C GLU A 606 -0.06 -6.44 14.05
N PHE A 607 -0.57 -5.40 14.71
CA PHE A 607 0.07 -4.83 15.90
C PHE A 607 0.29 -5.92 16.95
N GLY A 608 -0.73 -6.73 17.23
CA GLY A 608 -0.66 -7.87 18.14
C GLY A 608 0.37 -8.91 17.74
N ALA A 609 0.35 -9.38 16.49
CA ALA A 609 1.27 -10.40 15.97
C ALA A 609 2.72 -9.91 15.96
N LYS A 610 2.94 -8.65 15.56
CA LYS A 610 4.25 -8.03 15.62
C LYS A 610 4.70 -7.92 17.08
N TRP A 611 3.88 -7.37 17.97
CA TRP A 611 4.20 -7.27 19.40
C TRP A 611 4.54 -8.64 20.03
N GLU A 612 3.84 -9.70 19.65
CA GLU A 612 4.14 -11.08 20.09
C GLU A 612 5.54 -11.51 19.68
N SER A 613 5.95 -11.26 18.44
CA SER A 613 7.28 -11.60 17.94
C SER A 613 8.44 -10.91 18.68
N PHE A 614 8.14 -9.85 19.45
CA PHE A 614 9.12 -9.06 20.20
C PHE A 614 9.06 -9.25 21.70
N SER A 615 8.01 -9.88 22.23
CA SER A 615 7.80 -9.88 23.67
C SER A 615 8.73 -10.91 24.32
N PRO A 616 9.73 -10.48 25.11
CA PRO A 616 10.69 -11.40 25.70
C PRO A 616 9.97 -12.31 26.70
N GLU A 617 10.42 -13.57 26.78
CA GLU A 617 9.89 -14.52 27.74
C GLU A 617 9.88 -13.91 29.15
N ASN A 618 8.70 -13.90 29.77
CA ASN A 618 8.51 -13.41 31.12
C ASN A 618 8.10 -14.60 32.01
N PRO A 619 8.81 -14.89 33.11
CA PRO A 619 8.48 -16.02 33.97
C PRO A 619 7.13 -15.88 34.69
N PHE A 620 6.54 -14.68 34.71
CA PHE A 620 5.29 -14.40 35.40
C PHE A 620 4.07 -14.37 34.47
N ILE A 621 4.24 -14.12 33.16
CA ILE A 621 3.14 -14.04 32.20
C ILE A 621 3.61 -14.55 30.85
N ASN A 622 2.82 -15.41 30.22
CA ASN A 622 2.98 -15.76 28.82
C ASN A 622 2.86 -14.49 27.96
N PRO A 623 3.92 -14.07 27.24
CA PRO A 623 3.88 -12.85 26.43
C PRO A 623 2.71 -12.81 25.44
N ARG A 624 2.31 -13.96 24.90
CA ARG A 624 1.13 -14.10 24.03
C ARG A 624 -0.16 -13.58 24.66
N HIS A 625 -0.29 -13.74 25.97
CA HIS A 625 -1.50 -13.34 26.70
C HIS A 625 -1.64 -11.82 26.78
N LEU A 626 -0.55 -11.09 27.03
CA LEU A 626 -0.56 -9.63 27.00
C LEU A 626 -0.86 -9.10 25.59
N CYS A 627 -0.24 -9.69 24.57
CA CYS A 627 -0.45 -9.30 23.17
C CYS A 627 -1.92 -9.45 22.78
N ALA A 628 -2.52 -10.60 23.14
CA ALA A 628 -3.93 -10.88 22.89
C ALA A 628 -4.84 -9.84 23.57
N GLN A 629 -4.59 -9.51 24.84
CA GLN A 629 -5.40 -8.53 25.58
C GLN A 629 -5.25 -7.09 25.04
N VAL A 630 -4.04 -6.68 24.62
CA VAL A 630 -3.86 -5.36 23.98
C VAL A 630 -4.56 -5.31 22.62
N THR A 631 -4.48 -6.38 21.84
CA THR A 631 -5.16 -6.49 20.54
C THR A 631 -6.68 -6.42 20.72
N GLU A 632 -7.20 -7.20 21.67
CA GLU A 632 -8.62 -7.17 22.04
C GLU A 632 -9.05 -5.79 22.52
N ALA A 633 -8.18 -5.05 23.24
CA ALA A 633 -8.49 -3.70 23.70
C ALA A 633 -8.63 -2.69 22.55
N ILE A 634 -7.78 -2.80 21.53
CA ILE A 634 -7.85 -2.00 20.30
C ILE A 634 -9.13 -2.33 19.52
N LEU A 635 -9.47 -3.61 19.40
CA LEU A 635 -10.68 -4.06 18.70
C LEU A 635 -11.95 -3.63 19.41
N ARG A 636 -12.01 -3.75 20.74
CA ARG A 636 -13.14 -3.28 21.56
C ARG A 636 -13.41 -1.80 21.30
N LYS A 637 -12.36 -1.00 21.21
CA LYS A 637 -12.47 0.44 20.89
C LYS A 637 -12.81 0.72 19.43
N THR A 638 -12.38 -0.15 18.52
CA THR A 638 -12.79 -0.07 17.12
C THR A 638 -14.31 -0.25 16.99
N VAL A 639 -14.90 -1.14 17.79
CA VAL A 639 -16.35 -1.40 17.80
C VAL A 639 -17.16 -0.21 18.30
N ASP A 640 -16.60 0.67 19.12
CA ASP A 640 -17.27 1.92 19.54
C ASP A 640 -17.62 2.81 18.34
N PHE A 641 -16.84 2.75 17.24
CA PHE A 641 -17.16 3.51 16.02
C PHE A 641 -18.47 3.08 15.35
N LEU A 642 -18.97 1.85 15.58
CA LEU A 642 -20.31 1.46 15.13
C LEU A 642 -21.39 2.33 15.79
N GLN A 643 -21.20 2.70 17.07
CA GLN A 643 -22.15 3.57 17.78
C GLN A 643 -22.09 5.01 17.24
N ALA A 644 -20.92 5.48 16.79
CA ALA A 644 -20.77 6.80 16.21
C ALA A 644 -21.65 7.02 14.97
N VAL A 645 -21.96 5.96 14.22
CA VAL A 645 -22.85 6.07 13.05
C VAL A 645 -24.27 6.50 13.45
N LYS A 646 -24.72 6.18 14.67
CA LYS A 646 -26.01 6.68 15.20
C LYS A 646 -25.97 8.19 15.41
N GLU A 647 -24.83 8.73 15.85
CA GLU A 647 -24.62 10.18 15.98
C GLU A 647 -24.53 10.88 14.61
N VAL A 648 -23.99 10.20 13.60
CA VAL A 648 -24.05 10.69 12.20
C VAL A 648 -25.49 10.86 11.73
N LYS A 649 -26.36 9.89 12.03
CA LYS A 649 -27.79 9.96 11.71
C LYS A 649 -28.52 11.07 12.48
N ARG A 650 -28.10 11.33 13.72
CA ARG A 650 -28.62 12.45 14.55
C ARG A 650 -28.07 13.82 14.14
N GLN A 651 -27.17 13.88 13.15
CA GLN A 651 -26.51 15.10 12.68
C GLN A 651 -25.69 15.82 13.77
N THR A 652 -25.29 15.09 14.82
CA THR A 652 -24.40 15.57 15.88
C THR A 652 -22.92 15.32 15.54
N LEU A 653 -22.68 14.49 14.51
CA LEU A 653 -21.39 14.16 13.92
C LEU A 653 -21.57 14.05 12.41
N THR A 654 -20.57 14.40 11.61
CA THR A 654 -20.57 14.12 10.17
C THR A 654 -19.85 12.79 9.90
N LEU A 655 -20.20 12.11 8.80
CA LEU A 655 -19.47 10.90 8.39
C LEU A 655 -17.98 11.20 8.14
N ALA A 656 -17.67 12.38 7.58
CA ALA A 656 -16.30 12.81 7.33
C ALA A 656 -15.48 12.92 8.63
N GLU A 657 -16.06 13.45 9.71
CA GLU A 657 -15.41 13.50 11.02
C GLU A 657 -15.19 12.09 11.60
N LEU A 658 -16.17 11.20 11.44
CA LEU A 658 -16.05 9.80 11.88
C LEU A 658 -14.94 9.06 11.12
N THR A 659 -14.93 9.14 9.79
CA THR A 659 -13.91 8.48 8.98
C THR A 659 -12.53 9.08 9.20
N ALA A 660 -12.41 10.41 9.41
CA ALA A 660 -11.15 11.05 9.76
C ALA A 660 -10.60 10.56 11.11
N ALA A 661 -11.46 10.35 12.10
CA ALA A 661 -11.06 9.78 13.39
C ALA A 661 -10.58 8.32 13.23
N MET A 662 -11.30 7.50 12.47
CA MET A 662 -10.88 6.11 12.20
C MET A 662 -9.54 6.06 11.45
N GLN A 663 -9.33 6.97 10.51
CA GLN A 663 -8.07 7.10 9.76
C GLN A 663 -6.91 7.55 10.64
N GLU A 664 -7.09 8.56 11.48
CA GLU A 664 -6.06 9.00 12.43
C GLU A 664 -5.66 7.83 13.36
N PHE A 665 -6.62 7.01 13.78
CA PHE A 665 -6.34 5.85 14.61
C PHE A 665 -5.57 4.76 13.84
N ALA A 666 -6.00 4.46 12.61
CA ALA A 666 -5.35 3.50 11.74
C ALA A 666 -3.90 3.91 11.46
N PHE A 667 -3.67 5.18 11.12
CA PHE A 667 -2.32 5.71 10.90
C PHE A 667 -1.43 5.47 12.12
N VAL A 668 -1.93 5.77 13.33
CA VAL A 668 -1.13 5.57 14.55
C VAL A 668 -0.79 4.10 14.79
N LEU A 669 -1.76 3.20 14.63
CA LEU A 669 -1.52 1.77 14.80
C LEU A 669 -0.47 1.27 13.80
N ASP A 670 -0.57 1.71 12.54
CA ASP A 670 0.38 1.36 11.49
C ASP A 670 1.80 1.84 11.84
N GLN A 671 1.94 3.11 12.23
CA GLN A 671 3.24 3.67 12.59
C GLN A 671 3.84 3.06 13.86
N LEU A 672 3.02 2.71 14.87
CA LEU A 672 3.48 1.91 16.00
C LEU A 672 4.00 0.54 15.54
N THR A 673 3.23 -0.11 14.69
CA THR A 673 3.51 -1.44 14.16
C THR A 673 4.80 -1.46 13.33
N GLU A 674 5.07 -0.39 12.58
CA GLU A 674 6.33 -0.19 11.86
C GLU A 674 7.50 0.15 12.80
N ALA A 675 7.32 1.09 13.72
CA ALA A 675 8.36 1.51 14.64
C ALA A 675 8.90 0.33 15.48
N ILE A 676 8.01 -0.55 15.93
CA ILE A 676 8.39 -1.76 16.67
C ILE A 676 9.09 -2.78 15.72
N ALA A 677 8.66 -2.87 14.47
CA ALA A 677 9.22 -3.81 13.50
C ALA A 677 10.62 -3.42 13.00
N SER A 678 10.84 -2.12 12.73
CA SER A 678 12.06 -1.59 12.16
C SER A 678 13.27 -1.89 13.06
N GLN A 679 14.40 -2.30 12.48
CA GLN A 679 15.66 -2.50 13.23
C GLN A 679 16.41 -1.18 13.46
N GLY A 680 15.70 -0.05 13.54
CA GLY A 680 16.31 1.28 13.63
C GLY A 680 16.77 1.88 12.29
N GLU A 681 16.57 1.20 11.16
CA GLU A 681 17.01 1.70 9.84
C GLU A 681 16.18 2.92 9.38
N SER A 682 14.87 2.95 9.65
CA SER A 682 13.98 4.04 9.21
C SER A 682 13.93 5.23 10.20
N PHE A 683 14.41 5.07 11.43
CA PHE A 683 14.19 6.03 12.52
C PHE A 683 15.50 6.48 13.16
N GLN A 684 15.65 7.79 13.38
CA GLN A 684 16.65 8.25 14.35
C GLN A 684 16.14 8.00 15.75
N VAL A 685 16.85 7.17 16.50
CA VAL A 685 16.50 6.89 17.89
C VAL A 685 17.32 7.73 18.84
N GLN A 686 16.64 8.52 19.66
CA GLN A 686 17.25 9.19 20.79
C GLN A 686 16.72 8.61 22.09
N ARG A 687 17.62 8.09 22.92
CA ARG A 687 17.28 7.68 24.28
C ARG A 687 17.37 8.88 25.21
N LYS A 688 16.25 9.28 25.80
CA LYS A 688 16.20 10.28 26.86
C LYS A 688 15.83 9.62 28.18
N ILE A 689 16.75 9.65 29.13
CA ILE A 689 16.47 9.25 30.51
C ILE A 689 15.89 10.48 31.22
N LEU A 690 14.61 10.40 31.62
CA LEU A 690 13.90 11.54 32.22
C LEU A 690 14.17 11.70 33.73
N ASP A 691 14.51 10.62 34.43
CA ASP A 691 14.82 10.53 35.87
C ASP A 691 16.03 9.59 36.13
N GLN A 692 16.21 9.04 37.33
CA GLN A 692 17.15 7.92 37.51
C GLN A 692 16.82 6.78 36.51
N PRO A 693 17.81 6.05 35.96
CA PRO A 693 17.61 5.04 34.92
C PRO A 693 16.58 3.95 35.24
N SER A 694 16.27 3.75 36.52
CA SER A 694 15.29 2.80 37.04
C SER A 694 13.83 3.25 36.96
N HIS A 695 13.52 4.53 36.68
CA HIS A 695 12.16 5.08 36.88
C HIS A 695 11.38 5.38 35.58
N SER A 696 12.02 5.95 34.56
CA SER A 696 11.37 6.26 33.27
C SER A 696 12.40 6.42 32.16
N THR A 697 12.19 5.72 31.04
CA THR A 697 12.98 5.92 29.81
C THR A 697 12.05 6.36 28.69
N THR A 698 12.41 7.41 27.97
CA THR A 698 11.72 7.80 26.73
C THR A 698 12.62 7.51 25.54
N TRP A 699 12.13 6.68 24.63
CA TRP A 699 12.69 6.44 23.32
C TRP A 699 12.00 7.39 22.36
N ILE A 700 12.78 8.28 21.75
CA ILE A 700 12.30 9.21 20.75
C ILE A 700 12.68 8.62 19.41
N LEU A 701 11.67 8.11 18.70
CA LEU A 701 11.80 7.64 17.33
C LEU A 701 11.39 8.81 16.45
N VAL A 702 12.36 9.45 15.82
CA VAL A 702 12.09 10.48 14.83
C VAL A 702 12.00 9.79 13.50
N ASP A 703 10.81 9.80 12.91
CA ASP A 703 10.71 9.52 11.49
C ASP A 703 11.30 10.72 10.77
N ASN A 704 12.51 10.53 10.27
CA ASN A 704 13.16 11.56 9.50
C ASN A 704 12.31 11.89 8.30
N ALA A 705 11.59 10.94 7.73
CA ALA A 705 11.00 11.07 6.42
C ALA A 705 9.78 12.00 6.35
N HIS A 706 8.91 11.92 7.36
CA HIS A 706 7.67 12.69 7.42
C HIS A 706 7.67 13.76 8.53
N GLY A 707 8.75 13.87 9.31
CA GLY A 707 8.92 14.86 10.36
C GLY A 707 8.02 14.66 11.59
N TRP A 708 7.32 13.52 11.70
CA TRP A 708 6.63 13.14 12.92
C TRP A 708 7.55 12.35 13.86
N GLN A 709 7.19 12.35 15.13
CA GLN A 709 8.00 11.80 16.21
C GLN A 709 7.14 10.91 17.10
N VAL A 710 7.61 9.70 17.38
CA VAL A 710 7.02 8.80 18.37
C VAL A 710 7.86 8.87 19.63
N ASN A 711 7.25 9.36 20.70
CA ASN A 711 7.83 9.34 22.03
C ASN A 711 7.31 8.13 22.78
N LEU A 712 8.05 7.03 22.75
CA LEU A 712 7.74 5.84 23.51
C LEU A 712 8.36 5.94 24.91
N THR A 713 7.54 6.35 25.86
CA THR A 713 7.89 6.45 27.28
C THR A 713 7.49 5.18 28.01
N VAL A 714 8.46 4.53 28.64
CA VAL A 714 8.26 3.31 29.42
C VAL A 714 8.69 3.55 30.87
N ARG A 715 7.75 3.34 31.79
CA ARG A 715 7.88 3.54 33.23
C ARG A 715 7.77 2.18 33.95
N PRO A 716 8.87 1.58 34.41
CA PRO A 716 8.83 0.29 35.10
C PRO A 716 8.42 0.37 36.57
N GLU A 717 8.50 1.52 37.21
CA GLU A 717 8.24 1.68 38.65
C GLU A 717 7.33 2.87 38.94
N LYS A 718 6.77 2.90 40.16
CA LYS A 718 6.06 4.09 40.64
C LYS A 718 7.04 5.24 40.77
N GLY A 719 6.68 6.39 40.22
CA GLY A 719 7.52 7.58 40.22
C GLY A 719 6.74 8.86 40.51
N THR A 720 7.41 9.99 40.44
CA THR A 720 6.78 11.31 40.59
C THR A 720 7.13 12.16 39.38
N THR A 721 6.13 12.58 38.61
CA THR A 721 6.33 13.48 37.47
C THR A 721 5.91 14.90 37.84
N ILE A 722 6.75 15.88 37.50
CA ILE A 722 6.44 17.30 37.69
C ILE A 722 5.83 17.84 36.39
N ILE A 723 4.54 18.14 36.42
CA ILE A 723 3.86 18.82 35.31
C ILE A 723 3.99 20.32 35.49
N LYS A 724 4.58 20.99 34.49
CA LYS A 724 4.60 22.47 34.42
C LYS A 724 3.43 22.95 33.57
N ASN A 725 2.53 23.72 34.15
CA ASN A 725 1.51 24.44 33.40
C ASN A 725 2.22 25.46 32.49
N LYS A 726 2.05 25.33 31.16
CA LYS A 726 2.72 26.21 30.19
C LYS A 726 2.21 27.65 30.24
N LYS A 727 0.96 27.88 30.65
CA LYS A 727 0.34 29.22 30.73
C LYS A 727 0.67 29.93 32.04
N THR A 728 0.64 29.21 33.17
CA THR A 728 0.84 29.82 34.51
C THR A 728 2.26 29.63 35.06
N GLY A 729 3.05 28.72 34.48
CA GLY A 729 4.38 28.35 34.97
C GLY A 729 4.37 27.46 36.21
N GLU A 730 3.20 27.20 36.79
CA GLU A 730 2.99 26.41 38.00
C GLU A 730 3.45 24.96 37.83
N ARG A 731 4.12 24.41 38.84
CA ARG A 731 4.61 23.04 38.86
C ARG A 731 3.76 22.20 39.80
N LYS A 732 3.08 21.19 39.26
CA LYS A 732 2.32 20.21 40.04
C LYS A 732 3.06 18.88 40.05
N SER A 733 3.33 18.36 41.23
CA SER A 733 3.85 17.00 41.42
C SER A 733 2.70 16.00 41.32
N ILE A 734 2.85 14.98 40.48
CA ILE A 734 1.85 13.93 40.27
C ILE A 734 2.52 12.57 40.44
N ALA A 735 1.95 11.75 41.33
CA ALA A 735 2.35 10.35 41.47
C ALA A 735 2.01 9.59 40.19
N THR A 736 2.95 8.80 39.69
CA THR A 736 2.82 8.01 38.47
C THR A 736 2.96 6.53 38.77
N GLN A 737 2.19 5.71 38.07
CA GLN A 737 2.25 4.25 38.12
C GLN A 737 3.17 3.71 37.01
N PRO A 738 3.57 2.43 37.08
CA PRO A 738 4.15 1.75 35.92
C PRO A 738 3.23 1.89 34.70
N GLY A 739 3.83 2.07 33.52
CA GLY A 739 3.08 2.45 32.32
C GLY A 739 3.93 2.57 31.06
N ILE A 740 3.31 2.27 29.93
CA ILE A 740 3.83 2.49 28.59
C ILE A 740 2.99 3.60 27.96
N ARG A 741 3.64 4.56 27.33
CA ARG A 741 2.97 5.67 26.64
C ARG A 741 3.70 5.95 25.35
N ALA A 742 3.01 5.85 24.23
CA ALA A 742 3.47 6.32 22.94
C ALA A 742 2.76 7.64 22.61
N ASP A 743 3.51 8.75 22.57
CA ASP A 743 2.99 10.01 22.05
C ASP A 743 3.49 10.23 20.62
N PHE A 744 2.56 10.26 19.68
CA PHE A 744 2.76 10.68 18.31
C PHE A 744 2.67 12.19 18.23
N VAL A 745 3.71 12.81 17.69
CA VAL A 745 3.80 14.26 17.54
C VAL A 745 3.97 14.57 16.06
N TRP A 746 2.96 15.21 15.47
CA TRP A 746 3.04 15.71 14.10
C TRP A 746 3.89 16.98 14.00
N PRO A 747 4.36 17.35 12.79
CA PRO A 747 5.05 18.61 12.54
C PRO A 747 4.27 19.85 12.99
N ASP A 748 2.93 19.81 12.88
CA ASP A 748 2.02 20.87 13.31
C ASP A 748 1.78 20.88 14.84
N LYS A 749 2.44 19.99 15.58
CA LYS A 749 2.34 19.78 17.03
C LYS A 749 1.00 19.19 17.50
N LYS A 750 0.16 18.67 16.61
CA LYS A 750 -0.93 17.77 17.02
C LYS A 750 -0.33 16.54 17.69
N ARG A 751 -1.03 16.08 18.73
CA ARG A 751 -0.57 14.96 19.55
C ARG A 751 -1.64 13.89 19.60
N PHE A 752 -1.29 12.71 19.17
CA PHE A 752 -2.04 11.51 19.47
C PHE A 752 -1.28 10.72 20.52
N GLY A 753 -1.99 10.14 21.49
CA GLY A 753 -1.38 9.32 22.54
C GLY A 753 -2.01 7.94 22.54
N LEU A 754 -1.19 6.90 22.57
CA LEU A 754 -1.62 5.58 22.98
C LEU A 754 -0.93 5.27 24.31
N ARG A 755 -1.71 4.99 25.35
CA ARG A 755 -1.17 4.80 26.70
C ARG A 755 -1.73 3.53 27.31
N LEU A 756 -0.84 2.67 27.77
CA LEU A 756 -1.16 1.47 28.54
C LEU A 756 -0.64 1.67 29.96
N ASP A 757 -1.51 1.91 30.94
CA ASP A 757 -1.08 2.04 32.34
C ASP A 757 -2.13 1.72 33.40
N LEU A 758 -1.68 1.64 34.65
CA LEU A 758 -2.56 1.36 35.78
C LEU A 758 -3.36 2.62 36.15
N ASP A 759 -4.67 2.59 35.89
CA ASP A 759 -5.59 3.65 36.23
C ASP A 759 -6.08 3.48 37.69
N PRO A 760 -5.66 4.37 38.61
CA PRO A 760 -6.06 4.30 40.01
C PRO A 760 -7.51 4.69 40.27
N HIS A 761 -8.25 5.22 39.27
CA HIS A 761 -9.66 5.56 39.40
C HIS A 761 -10.56 4.33 39.47
N PHE A 762 -10.11 3.19 38.95
CA PHE A 762 -10.88 1.94 38.91
C PHE A 762 -10.36 0.94 39.94
N LYS A 763 -10.41 1.32 41.23
CA LYS A 763 -10.04 0.43 42.34
C LYS A 763 -11.26 -0.25 42.93
N ASP A 764 -11.16 -1.56 43.09
CA ASP A 764 -12.12 -2.39 43.82
C ASP A 764 -11.39 -3.53 44.53
N GLU A 765 -12.12 -4.47 45.14
CA GLU A 765 -11.53 -5.62 45.86
C GLU A 765 -10.69 -6.53 44.95
N GLN A 766 -11.05 -6.65 43.66
CA GLN A 766 -10.33 -7.44 42.66
C GLN A 766 -9.12 -6.67 42.09
N PHE A 767 -9.18 -5.33 42.11
CA PHE A 767 -8.16 -4.44 41.55
C PHE A 767 -7.67 -3.40 42.59
N PRO A 768 -6.97 -3.83 43.67
CA PRO A 768 -6.59 -2.94 44.78
C PRO A 768 -5.60 -1.82 44.38
N HIS A 769 -4.95 -1.96 43.23
CA HIS A 769 -3.96 -1.01 42.72
C HIS A 769 -4.45 -0.18 41.53
N GLY A 770 -5.70 -0.38 41.11
CA GLY A 770 -6.27 0.16 39.88
C GLY A 770 -6.31 -0.92 38.80
N ARG A 771 -7.03 -0.63 37.71
CA ARG A 771 -7.08 -1.50 36.52
C ARG A 771 -6.06 -1.06 35.50
N LEU A 772 -5.43 -2.00 34.81
CA LEU A 772 -4.70 -1.68 33.59
C LEU A 772 -5.68 -1.14 32.54
N SER A 773 -5.35 -0.02 31.91
CA SER A 773 -6.17 0.66 30.90
C SER A 773 -5.37 0.89 29.62
N LEU A 774 -6.02 0.69 28.46
CA LEU A 774 -5.56 1.24 27.19
C LEU A 774 -6.34 2.52 26.88
N ASP A 775 -5.64 3.64 26.91
CA ASP A 775 -6.18 4.95 26.56
C ASP A 775 -5.81 5.32 25.11
N ILE A 776 -6.80 5.77 24.34
CA ILE A 776 -6.66 6.11 22.91
C ILE A 776 -6.90 7.60 22.68
N GLY A 777 -5.90 8.28 22.13
CA GLY A 777 -5.93 9.70 21.83
C GLY A 777 -5.39 10.58 22.96
N SER A 778 -5.24 11.87 22.66
CA SER A 778 -4.99 12.90 23.67
C SER A 778 -6.27 13.70 23.93
N ARG A 779 -6.39 14.37 25.09
CA ARG A 779 -7.59 15.17 25.44
C ARG A 779 -8.03 16.19 24.38
N ASP A 780 -7.12 16.58 23.49
CA ASP A 780 -7.37 17.56 22.42
C ASP A 780 -7.51 16.91 21.02
N SER A 781 -7.46 15.58 20.92
CA SER A 781 -7.60 14.83 19.65
C SER A 781 -9.06 14.62 19.26
N LEU A 782 -9.33 14.56 17.95
CA LEU A 782 -10.66 14.31 17.41
C LEU A 782 -11.20 12.96 17.89
N ILE A 783 -10.35 11.92 17.86
CA ILE A 783 -10.70 10.57 18.32
C ILE A 783 -11.08 10.56 19.80
N ALA A 784 -10.28 11.16 20.68
CA ALA A 784 -10.60 11.15 22.11
C ALA A 784 -11.91 11.90 22.39
N SER A 785 -12.12 13.06 21.75
CA SER A 785 -13.38 13.80 21.90
C SER A 785 -14.57 13.01 21.37
N LEU A 786 -14.39 12.25 20.29
CA LEU A 786 -15.41 11.39 19.72
C LEU A 786 -15.70 10.20 20.65
N LEU A 787 -14.67 9.46 21.08
CA LEU A 787 -14.78 8.33 22.00
C LEU A 787 -15.44 8.74 23.32
N ASP A 788 -15.11 9.90 23.88
CA ASP A 788 -15.76 10.44 25.09
C ASP A 788 -17.27 10.67 24.92
N ARG A 789 -17.75 10.87 23.70
CA ARG A 789 -19.19 11.04 23.40
C ARG A 789 -19.90 9.72 23.16
N ILE A 790 -19.22 8.74 22.55
CA ILE A 790 -19.87 7.54 21.98
C ILE A 790 -19.61 6.27 22.79
N SER A 791 -18.51 6.20 23.54
CA SER A 791 -18.10 4.99 24.25
C SER A 791 -18.94 4.80 25.51
N PRO A 792 -19.64 3.66 25.65
CA PRO A 792 -20.41 3.36 26.86
C PRO A 792 -19.52 3.04 28.07
N GLU A 793 -18.23 2.75 27.85
CA GLU A 793 -17.31 2.17 28.85
C GLU A 793 -16.24 3.16 29.33
N GLY A 794 -16.61 4.44 29.51
CA GLY A 794 -15.70 5.44 30.07
C GLY A 794 -14.88 6.20 29.03
N GLY A 795 -15.43 6.41 27.84
CA GLY A 795 -14.82 7.29 26.84
C GLY A 795 -13.61 6.66 26.15
N HIS A 796 -12.52 7.41 26.09
CA HIS A 796 -11.25 6.97 25.52
C HIS A 796 -10.47 5.91 26.33
N HIS A 797 -10.92 5.55 27.52
CA HIS A 797 -10.31 4.53 28.38
C HIS A 797 -10.86 3.12 28.06
N ASN A 798 -10.00 2.08 28.09
CA ASN A 798 -10.42 0.68 28.02
C ASN A 798 -9.81 -0.14 29.16
N ILE A 799 -10.63 -0.47 30.15
CA ILE A 799 -10.23 -1.19 31.37
C ILE A 799 -10.70 -2.64 31.44
N LEU A 800 -11.59 -3.07 30.55
CA LEU A 800 -12.24 -4.39 30.63
C LEU A 800 -11.42 -5.48 29.93
N SER A 801 -10.54 -5.07 29.02
CA SER A 801 -9.67 -5.97 28.26
C SER A 801 -8.58 -6.65 29.09
N PHE A 802 -8.30 -6.15 30.30
CA PHE A 802 -7.10 -6.53 31.05
C PHE A 802 -7.38 -7.37 32.29
N SER A 803 -6.65 -8.49 32.42
CA SER A 803 -6.84 -9.41 33.53
C SER A 803 -6.28 -8.85 34.87
N PRO A 804 -6.81 -9.30 36.02
CA PRO A 804 -6.33 -8.85 37.33
C PRO A 804 -4.84 -9.05 37.55
N GLU A 805 -4.26 -10.11 37.00
CA GLU A 805 -2.83 -10.42 37.13
C GLU A 805 -1.95 -9.34 36.50
N LEU A 806 -2.37 -8.79 35.36
CA LEU A 806 -1.67 -7.69 34.68
C LEU A 806 -1.79 -6.37 35.45
N SER A 807 -2.81 -6.23 36.28
CA SER A 807 -3.03 -5.01 37.07
C SER A 807 -2.13 -4.92 38.31
N SER A 808 -1.28 -5.93 38.55
CA SER A 808 -0.26 -5.90 39.61
C SER A 808 0.91 -4.99 39.21
N PRO A 809 1.26 -3.96 40.02
CA PRO A 809 2.40 -3.08 39.73
C PRO A 809 3.73 -3.81 39.58
N ALA A 810 3.92 -4.92 40.30
CA ALA A 810 5.14 -5.72 40.21
C ALA A 810 5.25 -6.43 38.85
N VAL A 811 4.14 -7.02 38.43
CA VAL A 811 4.03 -7.79 37.19
C VAL A 811 4.13 -6.86 35.98
N PHE A 812 3.32 -5.79 35.94
CA PHE A 812 3.36 -4.82 34.85
C PHE A 812 4.66 -4.01 34.82
N GLY A 813 5.23 -3.71 35.99
CA GLY A 813 6.57 -3.13 36.08
C GLY A 813 7.64 -4.03 35.47
N GLN A 814 7.53 -5.35 35.61
CA GLN A 814 8.44 -6.30 34.97
C GLN A 814 8.28 -6.31 33.44
N ILE A 815 7.05 -6.27 32.94
CA ILE A 815 6.78 -6.11 31.49
C ILE A 815 7.46 -4.85 30.96
N CYS A 816 7.30 -3.72 31.65
CA CYS A 816 7.92 -2.45 31.28
C CYS A 816 9.46 -2.54 31.30
N ARG A 817 10.07 -3.23 32.30
CA ARG A 817 11.52 -3.45 32.32
C ARG A 817 12.00 -4.28 31.13
N ASN A 818 11.28 -5.35 30.82
CA ASN A 818 11.55 -6.25 29.70
C ASN A 818 11.49 -5.50 28.36
N LEU A 819 10.44 -4.70 28.14
CA LEU A 819 10.31 -3.85 26.96
C LEU A 819 11.45 -2.83 26.86
N ASN A 820 11.80 -2.17 27.97
CA ASN A 820 12.92 -1.23 28.00
C ASN A 820 14.27 -1.89 27.67
N ALA A 821 14.51 -3.10 28.19
CA ALA A 821 15.73 -3.85 27.90
C ALA A 821 15.80 -4.26 26.42
N PHE A 822 14.68 -4.69 25.85
CA PHE A 822 14.57 -5.00 24.43
C PHE A 822 14.85 -3.78 23.56
N LEU A 823 14.18 -2.66 23.81
CA LEU A 823 14.39 -1.41 23.07
C LEU A 823 15.84 -0.92 23.19
N ALA A 824 16.47 -1.11 24.36
CA ALA A 824 17.88 -0.80 24.54
C ALA A 824 18.83 -1.72 23.77
N GLY A 825 18.52 -3.01 23.63
CA GLY A 825 19.33 -3.92 22.82
C GLY A 825 19.23 -3.64 21.33
N ARG A 826 18.01 -3.41 20.82
CA ARG A 826 17.76 -3.17 19.39
C ARG A 826 18.12 -1.77 18.92
N LEU A 827 17.73 -0.74 19.67
CA LEU A 827 17.86 0.64 19.20
C LEU A 827 19.20 1.29 19.57
N ALA A 828 20.08 0.58 20.29
CA ALA A 828 21.46 1.02 20.54
C ALA A 828 22.49 0.30 19.64
N SER A 829 22.06 -0.64 18.80
CA SER A 829 22.91 -1.38 17.87
C SER A 829 22.86 -0.87 16.42
N GLY A 830 21.99 0.10 16.11
CA GLY A 830 22.04 0.96 14.93
C GLY A 830 22.43 2.38 15.33
#